data_AF-A0A0M9A0Z4-F1
#
_entry.id   AF-A0A0M9A0Z4-F1
#
_cell.length_a   1.000
_cell.length_b   1.000
_cell.length_c   1.000
_cell.angle_alpha   90.00
_cell.angle_beta   90.00
_cell.angle_gamma   90.00
#
_symmetry.space_group_name_H-M   'P 1'
#
loop_
_entity.id
_entity.type
_entity.pdbx_description
1 polymer ?
#
loop_
_entity_poly.entity_id
_entity_poly.type
_entity_poly.pdbx_seq_one_letter_code
_entity_poly.pdbx_strand_id
1 'polypeptide(L)'
;MSLTKGYISFSEFFKVAYNAAIVEPCASRFKELSEKGDREGMIKVLINIPCIEKVKIVESYKGKDDIKAAELYKRSCEIMHEETNKSSILTETLFKASVTSRLFLNALLDCAQYCYNSKAFVKCLKYCECMLALPENFYDKTPELKNDFLERRKACIQLERECYKNMKMSSSQDKRLRKKCNKSQNVSPENALLIRNVSMVPSVDGKQHATLKSCSDAVALQFDETRGRYLVATRNIKAGSVLIVETPFAFSTKKEALDTNCLHCHITFKSSDNVKIPCYFCQTVSFCTEKCRREAWQIYHQYECFIFDAFYGNDLEEIHTSHLLLAYRMIISAFLSSNTKEIINTEKCKIPFLNDNFLRDYAANKNKEYSDLGINQAYCTHDYRTILNLETHCTEMEPSINLVRAIEAIFLAKCFTFVLSEMDVVCLKESSIFLAVAMLHNLQVINCNAYEIVENIYDKKTHAWEPRHIGGAIYPSVSLTNHSCYPNVVRHSYPSGIVALRALRFIGKGTEILDCYGPHWLSERLESRFEYLWKKYRFVCACEACAQNWQYPLHEIMNFKCKVCSKIIGTIALNEKHMQNISSKQCHNCTEKIDLKKIKNQFRKSVEKRLNAISKMYDGHYEQALPQLLEHIQFIEKCLVAPNIETIKTQQCIIQCYNQFGCTSQ
;
A
#
# COMPACT_ATOMS: atom_id res chain seq x y z
N MET A 1 1.88 13.91 41.16
CA MET A 1 3.27 13.46 40.93
C MET A 1 4.00 14.54 40.15
N SER A 2 5.21 14.92 40.58
CA SER A 2 6.02 15.94 39.89
C SER A 2 6.76 15.30 38.73
N LEU A 3 6.27 15.50 37.50
CA LEU A 3 7.07 15.27 36.30
C LEU A 3 8.11 16.40 36.21
N THR A 4 9.26 16.19 36.87
CA THR A 4 10.48 16.97 36.64
C THR A 4 10.82 16.96 35.16
N LYS A 5 11.32 18.09 34.64
CA LYS A 5 11.75 18.29 33.24
C LYS A 5 12.48 17.04 32.70
N GLY A 6 11.74 16.20 31.99
CA GLY A 6 12.15 14.86 31.63
C GLY A 6 11.43 14.47 30.36
N TYR A 7 12.19 13.92 29.43
CA TYR A 7 11.69 13.41 28.18
C TYR A 7 11.00 12.06 28.41
N ILE A 8 9.96 11.76 27.62
CA ILE A 8 9.13 10.56 27.82
C ILE A 8 8.84 9.82 26.51
N SER A 9 8.71 8.50 26.59
CA SER A 9 8.32 7.63 25.48
C SER A 9 6.85 7.84 25.08
N PHE A 10 6.43 7.28 23.94
CA PHE A 10 5.01 7.24 23.56
C PHE A 10 4.14 6.57 24.63
N SER A 11 4.57 5.41 25.14
CA SER A 11 3.83 4.66 26.16
C SER A 11 3.66 5.44 27.46
N GLU A 12 4.69 6.15 27.92
CA GLU A 12 4.60 6.98 29.12
C GLU A 12 3.81 8.28 28.87
N PHE A 13 3.97 8.91 27.70
CA PHE A 13 3.11 10.03 27.29
C PHE A 13 1.63 9.62 27.29
N PHE A 14 1.31 8.52 26.61
CA PHE A 14 -0.05 8.01 26.49
C PHE A 14 -0.64 7.71 27.87
N LYS A 15 0.09 7.00 28.72
CA LYS A 15 -0.33 6.66 30.09
C LYS A 15 -0.56 7.91 30.96
N VAL A 16 0.35 8.88 30.93
CA VAL A 16 0.20 10.15 31.67
C VAL A 16 -1.00 10.95 31.17
N ALA A 17 -1.16 11.06 29.85
CA ALA A 17 -2.25 11.80 29.23
C ALA A 17 -3.62 11.14 29.49
N TYR A 18 -3.71 9.82 29.32
CA TYR A 18 -4.93 9.04 29.54
C TYR A 18 -5.38 9.12 31.00
N ASN A 19 -4.47 8.85 31.94
CA ASN A 19 -4.76 8.90 33.38
C ASN A 19 -5.23 10.29 33.84
N ALA A 20 -4.74 11.38 33.21
CA ALA A 20 -5.19 12.72 33.52
C ALA A 20 -6.53 13.09 32.86
N ALA A 21 -6.81 12.55 31.66
CA ALA A 21 -8.01 12.85 30.90
C ALA A 21 -9.28 12.14 31.41
N ILE A 22 -9.14 10.95 32.01
CA ILE A 22 -10.26 10.18 32.59
C ILE A 22 -10.73 10.71 33.97
N VAL A 23 -10.14 11.79 34.48
CA VAL A 23 -10.51 12.41 35.76
C VAL A 23 -11.46 13.59 35.51
N GLU A 24 -12.47 13.75 36.37
CA GLU A 24 -13.41 14.88 36.26
C GLU A 24 -12.76 16.23 36.63
N PRO A 25 -13.15 17.35 35.99
CA PRO A 25 -14.23 17.50 35.00
C PRO A 25 -13.80 17.20 33.54
N CYS A 26 -12.57 16.71 33.31
CA CYS A 26 -12.07 16.50 31.95
C CYS A 26 -12.83 15.36 31.25
N ALA A 27 -13.13 14.27 31.96
CA ALA A 27 -13.81 13.10 31.41
C ALA A 27 -15.21 13.43 30.86
N SER A 28 -16.09 14.02 31.69
CA SER A 28 -17.44 14.40 31.25
C SER A 28 -17.41 15.43 30.12
N ARG A 29 -16.53 16.44 30.19
CA ARG A 29 -16.40 17.46 29.12
C ARG A 29 -15.87 16.86 27.82
N PHE A 30 -14.89 15.96 27.88
CA PHE A 30 -14.37 15.29 26.68
C PHE A 30 -15.44 14.39 26.05
N LYS A 31 -16.20 13.66 26.87
CA LYS A 31 -17.30 12.81 26.43
C LYS A 31 -18.35 13.61 25.65
N GLU A 32 -18.83 14.72 26.22
CA GLU A 32 -19.82 15.60 25.57
C GLU A 32 -19.34 16.13 24.22
N LEU A 33 -18.06 16.53 24.12
CA LEU A 33 -17.46 17.03 22.89
C LEU A 33 -17.27 15.92 21.85
N SER A 34 -16.91 14.71 22.27
CA SER A 34 -16.80 13.53 21.40
C SER A 34 -18.16 13.13 20.81
N GLU A 35 -19.21 13.10 21.63
CA GLU A 35 -20.58 12.78 21.18
C GLU A 35 -21.11 13.83 20.18
N LYS A 36 -20.65 15.09 20.28
CA LYS A 36 -20.92 16.17 19.32
C LYS A 36 -19.96 16.22 18.12
N GLY A 37 -18.94 15.36 18.07
CA GLY A 37 -17.91 15.38 17.03
C GLY A 37 -16.96 16.59 17.05
N ASP A 38 -16.92 17.39 18.12
CA ASP A 38 -16.05 18.58 18.22
C ASP A 38 -14.58 18.20 18.50
N ARG A 39 -13.91 17.75 17.44
CA ARG A 39 -12.47 17.41 17.41
C ARG A 39 -11.59 18.54 17.97
N GLU A 40 -11.96 19.79 17.75
CA GLU A 40 -11.15 20.94 18.17
C GLU A 40 -11.32 21.22 19.68
N GLY A 41 -12.55 21.14 20.19
CA GLY A 41 -12.84 21.15 21.62
C GLY A 41 -12.14 20.01 22.35
N MET A 42 -12.22 18.78 21.83
CA MET A 42 -11.54 17.59 22.38
C MET A 42 -10.03 17.83 22.55
N ILE A 43 -9.36 18.30 21.49
CA ILE A 43 -7.92 18.59 21.52
C ILE A 43 -7.59 19.75 22.49
N LYS A 44 -8.42 20.80 22.53
CA LYS A 44 -8.25 21.93 23.46
C LYS A 44 -8.44 21.52 24.93
N VAL A 45 -9.31 20.56 25.25
CA VAL A 45 -9.42 20.02 26.62
C VAL A 45 -8.11 19.36 27.04
N LEU A 46 -7.53 18.52 26.19
CA LEU A 46 -6.31 17.77 26.50
C LEU A 46 -5.04 18.62 26.53
N ILE A 47 -4.84 19.54 25.59
CA ILE A 47 -3.61 20.36 25.51
C ILE A 47 -3.41 21.24 26.76
N ASN A 48 -4.50 21.66 27.41
CA ASN A 48 -4.46 22.49 28.62
C ASN A 48 -4.25 21.67 29.92
N ILE A 49 -4.17 20.33 29.85
CA ILE A 49 -3.84 19.51 31.02
C ILE A 49 -2.37 19.79 31.40
N PRO A 50 -2.05 20.21 32.65
CA PRO A 50 -0.70 20.66 33.01
C PRO A 50 0.42 19.64 32.82
N CYS A 51 0.11 18.34 32.86
CA CYS A 51 1.07 17.27 32.59
C CYS A 51 1.27 16.98 31.09
N ILE A 52 0.36 17.42 30.20
CA ILE A 52 0.47 17.28 28.73
C ILE A 52 1.15 18.52 28.13
N GLU A 53 0.79 19.72 28.59
CA GLU A 53 1.37 20.98 28.09
C GLU A 53 2.91 20.96 28.18
N LYS A 54 3.42 20.52 29.34
CA LYS A 54 4.85 20.52 29.70
C LYS A 54 5.67 19.38 29.07
N VAL A 55 5.06 18.46 28.33
CA VAL A 55 5.78 17.33 27.69
C VAL A 55 6.66 17.83 26.55
N LYS A 56 7.94 17.43 26.61
CA LYS A 56 8.87 17.42 25.48
C LYS A 56 9.10 15.98 25.01
N ILE A 57 9.14 15.77 23.70
CA ILE A 57 9.42 14.46 23.08
C ILE A 57 10.84 14.50 22.52
N VAL A 58 11.70 13.52 22.88
CA VAL A 58 12.99 13.22 22.24
C VAL A 58 13.31 11.72 22.40
N GLU A 59 14.48 11.28 21.94
CA GLU A 59 15.09 9.97 22.23
C GLU A 59 14.30 8.73 21.78
N SER A 60 14.07 8.65 20.47
CA SER A 60 13.75 7.39 19.77
C SER A 60 14.65 7.12 18.55
N TYR A 61 15.61 7.99 18.25
CA TYR A 61 16.48 7.85 17.08
C TYR A 61 17.62 6.86 17.30
N LYS A 62 17.63 5.74 16.56
CA LYS A 62 18.82 4.89 16.41
C LYS A 62 19.68 5.37 15.24
N GLY A 63 20.51 6.38 15.53
CA GLY A 63 21.57 6.84 14.63
C GLY A 63 22.69 5.81 14.43
N LYS A 64 23.58 6.08 13.47
CA LYS A 64 24.76 5.25 13.17
C LYS A 64 25.72 5.12 14.37
N ASP A 65 26.45 4.01 14.41
CA ASP A 65 27.36 3.58 15.47
C ASP A 65 28.65 3.01 14.84
N ASP A 66 29.65 3.87 14.65
CA ASP A 66 30.94 3.49 14.04
C ASP A 66 31.76 2.53 14.92
N ILE A 67 31.54 2.49 16.24
CA ILE A 67 32.27 1.60 17.16
C ILE A 67 31.84 0.16 16.89
N LYS A 68 30.53 -0.12 16.94
CA LYS A 68 29.99 -1.45 16.63
C LYS A 68 30.24 -1.85 15.17
N ALA A 69 30.27 -0.88 14.25
CA ALA A 69 30.64 -1.16 12.87
C ALA A 69 32.10 -1.64 12.75
N ALA A 70 33.04 -1.06 13.49
CA ALA A 70 34.46 -1.47 13.45
C ALA A 70 34.66 -2.91 13.96
N GLU A 71 33.93 -3.30 15.01
CA GLU A 71 33.92 -4.67 15.54
C GLU A 71 33.42 -5.70 14.50
N LEU A 72 32.29 -5.40 13.85
CA LEU A 72 31.74 -6.25 12.77
C LEU A 72 32.70 -6.34 11.57
N TYR A 73 33.27 -5.22 11.15
CA TYR A 73 34.19 -5.18 10.02
C TYR A 73 35.43 -6.04 10.27
N LYS A 74 36.03 -5.95 11.46
CA LYS A 74 37.16 -6.81 11.87
C LYS A 74 36.78 -8.30 11.77
N ARG A 75 35.63 -8.68 12.31
CA ARG A 75 35.11 -10.07 12.21
C ARG A 75 34.92 -10.53 10.76
N SER A 76 34.56 -9.63 9.83
CA SER A 76 34.44 -9.94 8.40
C SER A 76 35.79 -10.23 7.72
N CYS A 77 36.88 -9.65 8.22
CA CYS A 77 38.23 -9.91 7.73
C CYS A 77 38.73 -11.29 8.16
N GLU A 78 38.33 -11.77 9.35
CA GLU A 78 38.78 -13.03 9.96
C GLU A 78 38.11 -14.28 9.33
N ILE A 79 36.99 -14.13 8.61
CA ILE A 79 36.29 -15.24 7.95
C ILE A 79 36.87 -15.52 6.56
N MET A 80 37.47 -16.70 6.41
CA MET A 80 38.19 -17.13 5.20
C MET A 80 37.43 -18.14 4.30
N HIS A 81 36.47 -18.91 4.83
CA HIS A 81 35.97 -20.12 4.13
C HIS A 81 34.44 -20.31 4.02
N GLU A 82 33.61 -19.43 4.60
CA GLU A 82 32.15 -19.51 4.44
C GLU A 82 31.59 -18.26 3.72
N GLU A 83 31.19 -18.45 2.45
CA GLU A 83 30.77 -17.36 1.56
C GLU A 83 29.56 -16.58 2.09
N THR A 84 28.55 -17.28 2.61
CA THR A 84 27.30 -16.69 3.11
C THR A 84 27.51 -15.79 4.34
N ASN A 85 28.45 -16.15 5.23
CA ASN A 85 28.69 -15.40 6.46
C ASN A 85 29.39 -14.05 6.22
N LYS A 86 30.35 -13.98 5.28
CA LYS A 86 31.12 -12.74 5.03
C LYS A 86 30.27 -11.62 4.41
N SER A 87 29.44 -11.93 3.40
CA SER A 87 28.56 -10.92 2.78
C SER A 87 27.53 -10.37 3.77
N SER A 88 27.07 -11.17 4.72
CA SER A 88 26.10 -10.75 5.73
C SER A 88 26.71 -9.72 6.70
N ILE A 89 27.89 -10.05 7.26
CA ILE A 89 28.58 -9.19 8.24
C ILE A 89 29.05 -7.86 7.62
N LEU A 90 29.52 -7.86 6.37
CA LEU A 90 29.83 -6.61 5.65
C LEU A 90 28.57 -5.74 5.42
N THR A 91 27.41 -6.37 5.19
CA THR A 91 26.14 -5.64 5.06
C THR A 91 25.71 -5.06 6.41
N GLU A 92 25.79 -5.83 7.50
CA GLU A 92 25.50 -5.32 8.86
C GLU A 92 26.44 -4.16 9.24
N THR A 93 27.73 -4.28 8.90
CA THR A 93 28.73 -3.20 9.06
C THR A 93 28.28 -1.91 8.39
N LEU A 94 27.78 -1.98 7.14
CA LEU A 94 27.27 -0.82 6.40
C LEU A 94 26.03 -0.19 7.02
N PHE A 95 25.17 -0.99 7.66
CA PHE A 95 24.00 -0.47 8.35
C PHE A 95 24.36 0.30 9.62
N LYS A 96 25.41 -0.15 10.35
CA LYS A 96 25.89 0.51 11.58
C LYS A 96 26.82 1.69 11.30
N ALA A 97 27.71 1.63 10.32
CA ALA A 97 28.69 2.68 10.07
C ALA A 97 28.03 4.03 9.72
N SER A 98 28.62 5.12 10.20
CA SER A 98 28.26 6.48 9.79
C SER A 98 28.59 6.68 8.31
N VAL A 99 27.68 7.26 7.53
CA VAL A 99 27.97 7.51 6.11
C VAL A 99 29.26 8.33 5.92
N THR A 100 29.54 9.28 6.83
CA THR A 100 30.74 10.12 6.76
C THR A 100 32.04 9.41 7.17
N SER A 101 31.98 8.16 7.67
CA SER A 101 33.17 7.46 8.14
C SER A 101 33.90 6.74 6.99
N ARG A 102 35.23 6.70 7.09
CA ARG A 102 36.09 5.92 6.16
C ARG A 102 35.75 4.43 6.19
N LEU A 103 35.22 3.94 7.32
CA LEU A 103 34.78 2.56 7.48
C LEU A 103 33.59 2.23 6.57
N PHE A 104 32.60 3.11 6.48
CA PHE A 104 31.47 2.95 5.55
C PHE A 104 31.95 2.85 4.10
N LEU A 105 32.88 3.71 3.68
CA LEU A 105 33.48 3.68 2.34
C LEU A 105 34.23 2.38 2.04
N ASN A 106 35.02 1.88 3.01
CA ASN A 106 35.76 0.62 2.87
C ASN A 106 34.79 -0.57 2.77
N ALA A 107 33.85 -0.70 3.72
CA ALA A 107 32.87 -1.78 3.73
C ALA A 107 32.00 -1.79 2.45
N LEU A 108 31.72 -0.61 1.87
CA LEU A 108 30.94 -0.49 0.64
C LEU A 108 31.72 -0.97 -0.59
N LEU A 109 33.01 -0.61 -0.68
CA LEU A 109 33.89 -1.11 -1.73
C LEU A 109 34.16 -2.61 -1.59
N ASP A 110 34.37 -3.12 -0.37
CA ASP A 110 34.58 -4.55 -0.11
C ASP A 110 33.34 -5.37 -0.46
N CYS A 111 32.15 -4.87 -0.13
CA CYS A 111 30.89 -5.42 -0.61
C CYS A 111 30.83 -5.50 -2.15
N ALA A 112 31.21 -4.45 -2.86
CA ALA A 112 31.25 -4.44 -4.33
C ALA A 112 32.27 -5.46 -4.88
N GLN A 113 33.51 -5.45 -4.35
CA GLN A 113 34.60 -6.33 -4.78
C GLN A 113 34.29 -7.80 -4.50
N TYR A 114 33.75 -8.12 -3.32
CA TYR A 114 33.30 -9.48 -2.97
C TYR A 114 32.26 -9.98 -3.98
N CYS A 115 31.24 -9.17 -4.27
CA CYS A 115 30.21 -9.51 -5.24
C CYS A 115 30.75 -9.69 -6.67
N TYR A 116 31.75 -8.89 -7.07
CA TYR A 116 32.42 -9.05 -8.35
C TYR A 116 33.17 -10.38 -8.45
N ASN A 117 33.95 -10.71 -7.42
CA ASN A 117 34.73 -11.94 -7.34
C ASN A 117 33.83 -13.19 -7.36
N SER A 118 32.70 -13.17 -6.65
CA SER A 118 31.67 -14.21 -6.68
C SER A 118 30.80 -14.19 -7.95
N LYS A 119 31.17 -13.43 -9.00
CA LYS A 119 30.44 -13.26 -10.29
C LYS A 119 29.00 -12.74 -10.16
N ALA A 120 28.63 -12.21 -8.99
CA ALA A 120 27.34 -11.58 -8.72
C ALA A 120 27.31 -10.13 -9.26
N PHE A 121 27.53 -9.96 -10.56
CA PHE A 121 27.73 -8.64 -11.20
C PHE A 121 26.57 -7.66 -10.93
N VAL A 122 25.32 -8.13 -10.90
CA VAL A 122 24.14 -7.29 -10.57
C VAL A 122 24.18 -6.81 -9.11
N LYS A 123 24.74 -7.61 -8.19
CA LYS A 123 24.93 -7.27 -6.77
C LYS A 123 26.07 -6.25 -6.62
N CYS A 124 27.19 -6.45 -7.33
CA CYS A 124 28.31 -5.50 -7.40
C CYS A 124 27.85 -4.12 -7.95
N LEU A 125 27.10 -4.10 -9.05
CA LEU A 125 26.58 -2.87 -9.65
C LEU A 125 25.73 -2.04 -8.67
N LYS A 126 24.92 -2.67 -7.80
CA LYS A 126 24.16 -1.96 -6.77
C LYS A 126 25.07 -1.28 -5.73
N TYR A 127 26.13 -1.95 -5.27
CA TYR A 127 27.08 -1.32 -4.34
C TYR A 127 27.88 -0.19 -4.99
N CYS A 128 28.19 -0.31 -6.29
CA CYS A 128 28.78 0.78 -7.06
C CYS A 128 27.79 1.96 -7.22
N GLU A 129 26.51 1.71 -7.52
CA GLU A 129 25.44 2.73 -7.57
C GLU A 129 25.36 3.52 -6.26
N CYS A 130 25.41 2.83 -5.10
CA CYS A 130 25.47 3.47 -3.78
C CYS A 130 26.66 4.44 -3.66
N MET A 131 27.88 3.96 -3.95
CA MET A 131 29.11 4.76 -3.86
C MET A 131 29.08 5.98 -4.78
N LEU A 132 28.55 5.81 -5.99
CA LEU A 132 28.49 6.87 -6.99
C LEU A 132 27.52 8.00 -6.62
N ALA A 133 26.49 7.69 -5.84
CA ALA A 133 25.46 8.63 -5.40
C ALA A 133 25.72 9.29 -4.05
N LEU A 134 26.79 8.92 -3.35
CA LEU A 134 27.23 9.62 -2.14
C LEU A 134 27.55 11.09 -2.49
N PRO A 135 26.95 12.08 -1.81
CA PRO A 135 27.27 13.49 -2.01
C PRO A 135 28.73 13.80 -1.65
N GLU A 136 29.44 14.55 -2.51
CA GLU A 136 30.84 14.94 -2.27
C GLU A 136 31.01 15.79 -1.00
N ASN A 137 30.01 16.59 -0.65
CA ASN A 137 29.99 17.43 0.55
C ASN A 137 29.81 16.66 1.87
N PHE A 138 29.74 15.32 1.83
CA PHE A 138 29.87 14.50 3.04
C PHE A 138 31.34 14.27 3.43
N TYR A 139 32.29 14.48 2.50
CA TYR A 139 33.72 14.15 2.67
C TYR A 139 34.66 15.32 2.35
N ASP A 140 34.15 16.49 1.97
CA ASP A 140 34.96 17.68 1.64
C ASP A 140 35.61 18.38 2.86
N LYS A 141 35.27 17.94 4.08
CA LYS A 141 35.76 18.48 5.36
C LYS A 141 37.28 18.47 5.52
N THR A 142 37.98 17.46 4.97
CA THR A 142 39.45 17.43 4.95
C THR A 142 39.97 16.89 3.61
N PRO A 143 41.20 17.25 3.18
CA PRO A 143 41.79 16.72 1.95
C PRO A 143 41.89 15.19 1.94
N GLU A 144 42.17 14.58 3.10
CA GLU A 144 42.36 13.13 3.26
C GLU A 144 41.04 12.39 3.06
N LEU A 145 39.95 12.83 3.72
CA LEU A 145 38.62 12.25 3.56
C LEU A 145 38.10 12.39 2.12
N LYS A 146 38.35 13.56 1.51
CA LYS A 146 37.99 13.83 0.11
C LYS A 146 38.75 12.91 -0.85
N ASN A 147 40.06 12.74 -0.64
CA ASN A 147 40.89 11.85 -1.44
C ASN A 147 40.50 10.37 -1.23
N ASP A 148 40.29 9.93 0.02
CA ASP A 148 39.80 8.58 0.33
C ASP A 148 38.49 8.30 -0.42
N PHE A 149 37.51 9.22 -0.35
CA PHE A 149 36.25 9.11 -1.09
C PHE A 149 36.45 9.02 -2.60
N LEU A 150 37.23 9.93 -3.19
CA LEU A 150 37.49 9.94 -4.63
C LEU A 150 38.17 8.65 -5.11
N GLU A 151 39.09 8.09 -4.34
CA GLU A 151 39.74 6.80 -4.67
C GLU A 151 38.75 5.63 -4.63
N ARG A 152 37.93 5.48 -3.58
CA ARG A 152 36.89 4.41 -3.55
C ARG A 152 35.88 4.59 -4.68
N ARG A 153 35.49 5.83 -4.98
CA ARG A 153 34.56 6.14 -6.07
C ARG A 153 35.14 5.78 -7.43
N LYS A 154 36.42 6.07 -7.70
CA LYS A 154 37.13 5.61 -8.91
C LYS A 154 37.15 4.08 -9.01
N ALA A 155 37.44 3.37 -7.91
CA ALA A 155 37.43 1.91 -7.88
C ALA A 155 36.04 1.33 -8.23
N CYS A 156 34.96 1.91 -7.67
CA CYS A 156 33.59 1.54 -8.05
C CYS A 156 33.26 1.85 -9.51
N ILE A 157 33.73 2.96 -10.10
CA ILE A 157 33.58 3.24 -11.54
C ILE A 157 34.28 2.17 -12.40
N GLN A 158 35.45 1.67 -11.96
CA GLN A 158 36.13 0.59 -12.65
C GLN A 158 35.35 -0.73 -12.54
N LEU A 159 34.94 -1.13 -11.33
CA LEU A 159 34.14 -2.33 -11.09
C LEU A 159 32.81 -2.31 -11.86
N GLU A 160 32.13 -1.16 -11.92
CA GLU A 160 30.92 -0.96 -12.72
C GLU A 160 31.18 -1.26 -14.22
N ARG A 161 32.23 -0.67 -14.78
CA ARG A 161 32.64 -0.89 -16.18
C ARG A 161 33.00 -2.36 -16.44
N GLU A 162 33.65 -3.02 -15.49
CA GLU A 162 34.03 -4.43 -15.59
C GLU A 162 32.81 -5.37 -15.48
N CYS A 163 31.86 -5.10 -14.58
CA CYS A 163 30.57 -5.80 -14.54
C CYS A 163 29.85 -5.70 -15.89
N TYR A 164 29.73 -4.50 -16.47
CA TYR A 164 29.11 -4.31 -17.77
C TYR A 164 29.89 -4.94 -18.94
N LYS A 165 31.20 -5.17 -18.83
CA LYS A 165 31.97 -5.96 -19.81
C LYS A 165 31.62 -7.44 -19.69
N ASN A 166 31.73 -8.01 -18.48
CA ASN A 166 31.48 -9.44 -18.23
C ASN A 166 30.04 -9.84 -18.58
N MET A 167 29.04 -9.04 -18.21
CA MET A 167 27.64 -9.30 -18.58
C MET A 167 27.39 -9.28 -20.10
N LYS A 168 28.17 -8.52 -20.87
CA LYS A 168 28.09 -8.51 -22.35
C LYS A 168 28.87 -9.63 -23.03
N MET A 169 29.83 -10.24 -22.33
CA MET A 169 30.55 -11.41 -22.83
C MET A 169 29.71 -12.69 -22.79
N SER A 170 28.66 -12.74 -21.94
CA SER A 170 27.64 -13.80 -21.97
C SER A 170 26.61 -13.67 -23.10
N SER A 171 26.56 -12.52 -23.80
CA SER A 171 25.53 -12.22 -24.80
C SER A 171 26.10 -12.02 -26.22
N SER A 172 27.17 -12.72 -26.58
CA SER A 172 27.89 -12.50 -27.85
C SER A 172 27.40 -13.38 -29.01
N GLN A 173 26.11 -13.26 -29.34
CA GLN A 173 25.70 -13.06 -30.74
C GLN A 173 25.24 -11.59 -30.87
N ASP A 174 25.29 -11.03 -32.09
CA ASP A 174 24.94 -9.64 -32.40
C ASP A 174 25.83 -8.51 -31.82
N LYS A 175 27.10 -8.53 -32.24
CA LYS A 175 27.92 -7.31 -32.33
C LYS A 175 27.72 -6.60 -33.67
N ARG A 176 26.87 -5.56 -33.72
CA ARG A 176 27.00 -4.37 -34.60
C ARG A 176 25.88 -3.37 -34.30
N LEU A 177 26.11 -2.38 -33.41
CA LEU A 177 25.39 -1.08 -33.33
C LEU A 177 25.87 -0.20 -32.14
N ARG A 178 27.17 0.10 -32.02
CA ARG A 178 27.68 1.16 -31.11
C ARG A 178 28.88 1.92 -31.70
N LYS A 179 28.60 2.89 -32.58
CA LYS A 179 29.52 3.99 -32.88
C LYS A 179 28.70 5.28 -32.98
N LYS A 180 29.19 6.36 -32.36
CA LYS A 180 28.50 7.63 -32.04
C LYS A 180 27.45 7.54 -30.93
N CYS A 181 27.82 8.00 -29.74
CA CYS A 181 26.90 8.62 -28.79
C CYS A 181 27.33 10.07 -28.63
N ASN A 182 26.53 11.01 -29.14
CA ASN A 182 26.59 12.44 -28.82
C ASN A 182 25.31 13.12 -29.32
N LYS A 183 24.68 13.90 -28.42
CA LYS A 183 23.47 14.73 -28.59
C LYS A 183 22.07 14.05 -28.60
N SER A 184 21.29 14.43 -27.57
CA SER A 184 19.84 14.74 -27.52
C SER A 184 18.75 13.82 -28.11
N GLN A 185 17.84 13.39 -27.21
CA GLN A 185 16.38 13.17 -27.37
C GLN A 185 15.83 12.35 -28.57
N ASN A 186 15.41 11.09 -28.32
CA ASN A 186 13.98 10.66 -28.32
C ASN A 186 13.80 9.13 -28.19
N VAL A 187 12.53 8.72 -27.98
CA VAL A 187 12.01 7.40 -27.54
C VAL A 187 11.00 6.92 -28.62
N SER A 188 10.87 5.67 -29.06
CA SER A 188 11.46 4.32 -28.80
C SER A 188 11.14 3.44 -30.04
N PRO A 189 11.01 2.08 -30.07
CA PRO A 189 11.28 0.97 -29.12
C PRO A 189 12.09 -0.20 -29.76
N GLU A 190 11.87 -1.44 -29.29
CA GLU A 190 12.36 -2.73 -29.85
C GLU A 190 13.84 -3.10 -29.63
N ASN A 191 14.18 -3.40 -28.36
CA ASN A 191 14.57 -4.77 -27.97
C ASN A 191 14.82 -4.83 -26.46
N ALA A 192 13.72 -4.97 -25.71
CA ALA A 192 13.74 -5.24 -24.28
C ALA A 192 13.71 -6.76 -24.06
N LEU A 193 14.81 -7.32 -23.56
CA LEU A 193 14.91 -8.65 -22.94
C LEU A 193 16.09 -8.57 -21.95
N LEU A 194 15.92 -9.08 -20.72
CA LEU A 194 16.85 -8.96 -19.57
C LEU A 194 16.89 -7.60 -18.81
N ILE A 195 15.92 -6.71 -19.03
CA ILE A 195 15.51 -5.80 -17.94
C ILE A 195 14.55 -6.59 -17.05
N ARG A 196 14.70 -6.44 -15.71
CA ARG A 196 13.83 -7.05 -14.68
C ARG A 196 12.36 -6.98 -15.13
N ASN A 197 11.61 -8.08 -14.99
CA ASN A 197 10.16 -8.11 -15.20
C ASN A 197 9.45 -7.31 -14.09
N VAL A 198 9.69 -6.00 -14.01
CA VAL A 198 8.86 -5.10 -13.22
C VAL A 198 7.46 -5.26 -13.77
N SER A 199 6.56 -5.81 -12.96
CA SER A 199 5.19 -5.98 -13.39
C SER A 199 4.63 -4.63 -13.82
N MET A 200 4.15 -4.57 -15.05
CA MET A 200 3.58 -3.35 -15.58
C MET A 200 2.27 -3.07 -14.86
N VAL A 201 2.26 -1.98 -14.10
CA VAL A 201 1.04 -1.41 -13.53
C VAL A 201 0.06 -1.20 -14.68
N PRO A 202 -1.18 -1.72 -14.60
CA PRO A 202 -2.15 -1.58 -15.66
C PRO A 202 -2.59 -0.13 -15.80
N SER A 203 -3.11 0.23 -16.98
CA SER A 203 -3.97 1.40 -17.14
C SER A 203 -5.43 1.04 -16.87
N VAL A 204 -6.25 2.03 -16.55
CA VAL A 204 -7.72 1.89 -16.54
C VAL A 204 -8.24 1.58 -17.95
N ASP A 205 -9.30 0.78 -18.07
CA ASP A 205 -9.92 0.46 -19.35
C ASP A 205 -10.80 1.63 -19.83
N GLY A 206 -10.71 1.97 -21.12
CA GLY A 206 -11.46 3.09 -21.70
C GLY A 206 -10.68 4.41 -21.57
N LYS A 207 -11.37 5.48 -21.17
CA LYS A 207 -10.73 6.79 -20.94
C LYS A 207 -10.53 7.01 -19.44
N GLN A 208 -9.50 7.79 -19.08
CA GLN A 208 -9.39 8.32 -17.73
C GLN A 208 -10.59 9.24 -17.44
N HIS A 209 -11.23 9.10 -16.28
CA HIS A 209 -12.39 9.89 -15.92
C HIS A 209 -12.00 11.36 -15.70
N ALA A 210 -12.83 12.29 -16.16
CA ALA A 210 -12.50 13.72 -16.20
C ALA A 210 -12.23 14.30 -14.80
N THR A 211 -13.01 13.90 -13.80
CA THR A 211 -12.90 14.39 -12.41
C THR A 211 -12.22 13.40 -11.46
N LEU A 212 -12.74 12.17 -11.32
CA LEU A 212 -12.12 11.04 -10.60
C LEU A 212 -10.82 10.55 -11.27
N LYS A 213 -9.68 11.20 -11.01
CA LYS A 213 -8.46 11.01 -11.84
C LYS A 213 -7.89 9.59 -11.87
N SER A 214 -8.11 8.81 -10.82
CA SER A 214 -7.61 7.42 -10.73
C SER A 214 -8.54 6.39 -11.38
N CYS A 215 -9.69 6.83 -11.93
CA CYS A 215 -10.76 5.95 -12.39
C CYS A 215 -10.95 5.93 -13.91
N SER A 216 -11.56 4.85 -14.40
CA SER A 216 -12.13 4.74 -15.75
C SER A 216 -13.38 5.61 -15.91
N ASP A 217 -13.63 6.11 -17.12
CA ASP A 217 -14.91 6.67 -17.56
C ASP A 217 -16.08 5.65 -17.53
N ALA A 218 -15.80 4.39 -17.20
CA ALA A 218 -16.78 3.36 -16.86
C ALA A 218 -17.46 3.57 -15.50
N VAL A 219 -16.94 4.45 -14.62
CA VAL A 219 -17.49 4.68 -13.27
C VAL A 219 -18.04 6.10 -13.13
N ALA A 220 -19.01 6.29 -12.24
CA ALA A 220 -19.48 7.60 -11.80
C ALA A 220 -19.76 7.58 -10.30
N LEU A 221 -19.54 8.71 -9.61
CA LEU A 221 -19.95 8.88 -8.22
C LEU A 221 -21.44 9.20 -8.14
N GLN A 222 -22.11 8.61 -7.15
CA GLN A 222 -23.45 8.93 -6.71
C GLN A 222 -23.49 9.04 -5.18
N PHE A 223 -24.64 9.44 -4.63
CA PHE A 223 -24.88 9.54 -3.20
C PHE A 223 -26.36 9.31 -2.88
N ASP A 224 -26.59 8.73 -1.71
CA ASP A 224 -27.88 8.77 -1.01
C ASP A 224 -27.68 8.76 0.51
N GLU A 225 -28.74 9.06 1.25
CA GLU A 225 -28.72 9.19 2.72
C GLU A 225 -28.39 7.88 3.46
N THR A 226 -28.63 6.71 2.84
CA THR A 226 -28.49 5.39 3.49
C THR A 226 -27.12 4.76 3.29
N ARG A 227 -26.47 5.03 2.16
CA ARG A 227 -25.17 4.47 1.76
C ARG A 227 -24.04 5.50 1.73
N GLY A 228 -24.35 6.78 1.92
CA GLY A 228 -23.41 7.86 1.67
C GLY A 228 -23.02 7.90 0.20
N ARG A 229 -21.73 8.07 -0.09
CA ARG A 229 -21.19 8.13 -1.46
C ARG A 229 -20.87 6.73 -1.98
N TYR A 230 -21.17 6.48 -3.26
CA TYR A 230 -20.91 5.18 -3.89
C TYR A 230 -20.60 5.29 -5.39
N LEU A 231 -19.80 4.37 -5.93
CA LEU A 231 -19.51 4.29 -7.35
C LEU A 231 -20.49 3.39 -8.09
N VAL A 232 -20.97 3.81 -9.27
CA VAL A 232 -21.80 3.02 -10.19
C VAL A 232 -21.17 2.90 -11.57
N ALA A 233 -21.55 1.85 -12.30
CA ALA A 233 -21.12 1.66 -13.68
C ALA A 233 -21.91 2.53 -14.69
N THR A 234 -21.22 3.36 -15.49
CA THR A 234 -21.83 4.21 -16.54
C THR A 234 -22.26 3.42 -17.78
N ARG A 235 -21.70 2.22 -17.95
CA ARG A 235 -21.89 1.28 -19.06
C ARG A 235 -21.78 -0.16 -18.56
N ASN A 236 -22.10 -1.12 -19.43
CA ASN A 236 -21.84 -2.53 -19.13
C ASN A 236 -20.32 -2.80 -19.10
N ILE A 237 -19.84 -3.40 -18.01
CA ILE A 237 -18.43 -3.73 -17.75
C ILE A 237 -18.28 -5.25 -17.77
N LYS A 238 -17.21 -5.74 -18.41
CA LYS A 238 -16.88 -7.17 -18.46
C LYS A 238 -16.00 -7.57 -17.27
N ALA A 239 -16.07 -8.84 -16.88
CA ALA A 239 -15.08 -9.42 -15.99
C ALA A 239 -13.65 -9.19 -16.53
N GLY A 240 -12.74 -8.89 -15.63
CA GLY A 240 -11.33 -8.57 -15.84
C GLY A 240 -11.03 -7.10 -16.14
N SER A 241 -12.03 -6.26 -16.38
CA SER A 241 -11.80 -4.85 -16.71
C SER A 241 -11.23 -4.04 -15.55
N VAL A 242 -10.28 -3.14 -15.86
CA VAL A 242 -9.60 -2.27 -14.88
C VAL A 242 -10.41 -0.99 -14.68
N LEU A 243 -10.90 -0.76 -13.46
CA LEU A 243 -11.81 0.34 -13.14
C LEU A 243 -11.13 1.48 -12.38
N ILE A 244 -10.19 1.17 -11.49
CA ILE A 244 -9.40 2.14 -10.73
C ILE A 244 -7.95 1.69 -10.75
N VAL A 245 -7.02 2.62 -10.97
CA VAL A 245 -5.58 2.44 -10.71
C VAL A 245 -5.12 3.66 -9.92
N GLU A 246 -4.79 3.46 -8.66
CA GLU A 246 -4.52 4.53 -7.72
C GLU A 246 -3.17 4.34 -7.02
N THR A 247 -2.39 5.42 -6.96
CA THR A 247 -1.22 5.52 -6.07
C THR A 247 -1.70 5.80 -4.65
N PRO A 248 -0.99 5.39 -3.59
CA PRO A 248 -1.38 5.75 -2.23
C PRO A 248 -1.18 7.26 -2.00
N PHE A 249 -2.11 7.95 -1.34
CA PHE A 249 -1.88 9.32 -0.85
C PHE A 249 -0.76 9.35 0.20
N ALA A 250 -0.80 8.35 1.08
CA ALA A 250 0.24 8.02 2.03
C ALA A 250 0.18 6.52 2.34
N PHE A 251 1.30 5.97 2.80
CA PHE A 251 1.41 4.56 3.18
C PHE A 251 2.35 4.39 4.38
N SER A 252 2.14 3.35 5.17
CA SER A 252 3.04 2.89 6.24
C SER A 252 3.46 1.44 5.99
N THR A 253 4.70 1.11 6.33
CA THR A 253 5.23 -0.25 6.25
C THR A 253 5.08 -0.93 7.60
N LYS A 254 4.75 -2.23 7.65
CA LYS A 254 4.71 -3.00 8.90
C LYS A 254 6.12 -3.28 9.45
N LYS A 255 6.24 -3.48 10.76
CA LYS A 255 7.52 -3.71 11.47
C LYS A 255 8.29 -4.89 10.87
N GLU A 256 7.59 -6.00 10.60
CA GLU A 256 8.13 -7.25 10.02
C GLU A 256 8.57 -7.07 8.55
N ALA A 257 7.97 -6.10 7.86
CA ALA A 257 8.27 -5.78 6.47
C ALA A 257 9.45 -4.81 6.32
N LEU A 258 9.87 -4.07 7.36
CA LEU A 258 11.05 -3.19 7.30
C LEU A 258 12.35 -3.95 6.96
N ASP A 259 12.46 -5.18 7.47
CA ASP A 259 13.61 -6.05 7.21
C ASP A 259 13.53 -6.77 5.87
N THR A 260 12.32 -7.05 5.37
CA THR A 260 12.12 -7.91 4.18
C THR A 260 11.76 -7.13 2.91
N ASN A 261 11.33 -5.87 2.99
CA ASN A 261 10.84 -5.08 1.87
C ASN A 261 11.50 -3.68 1.81
N CYS A 262 11.62 -3.13 0.60
CA CYS A 262 12.05 -1.74 0.41
C CYS A 262 11.03 -0.77 1.02
N LEU A 263 11.47 0.13 1.92
CA LEU A 263 10.60 1.13 2.57
C LEU A 263 9.80 1.97 1.57
N HIS A 264 10.34 2.21 0.37
CA HIS A 264 9.72 3.07 -0.63
C HIS A 264 8.79 2.33 -1.59
N CYS A 265 9.33 1.32 -2.28
CA CYS A 265 8.62 0.63 -3.35
C CYS A 265 8.01 -0.71 -2.94
N HIS A 266 8.12 -1.11 -1.67
CA HIS A 266 7.58 -2.34 -1.08
C HIS A 266 8.06 -3.66 -1.74
N ILE A 267 8.98 -3.61 -2.70
CA ILE A 267 9.59 -4.80 -3.32
C ILE A 267 10.39 -5.58 -2.28
N THR A 268 10.15 -6.91 -2.20
CA THR A 268 10.91 -7.81 -1.32
C THR A 268 12.38 -7.91 -1.69
N PHE A 269 13.24 -7.86 -0.66
CA PHE A 269 14.62 -8.29 -0.72
C PHE A 269 14.67 -9.83 -0.75
N LYS A 270 14.89 -10.42 -1.93
CA LYS A 270 14.94 -11.89 -2.09
C LYS A 270 16.29 -12.41 -1.60
N SER A 271 16.26 -13.47 -0.79
CA SER A 271 17.41 -14.13 -0.15
C SER A 271 18.36 -13.20 0.63
N SER A 272 19.38 -13.78 1.25
CA SER A 272 20.54 -13.08 1.81
C SER A 272 21.37 -12.31 0.76
N ASP A 273 21.07 -12.49 -0.53
CA ASP A 273 21.93 -12.05 -1.62
C ASP A 273 21.50 -10.73 -2.25
N ASN A 274 20.34 -10.18 -1.87
CA ASN A 274 19.97 -8.84 -2.31
C ASN A 274 20.67 -7.76 -1.47
N VAL A 275 21.35 -6.84 -2.15
CA VAL A 275 21.83 -5.60 -1.54
C VAL A 275 20.64 -4.83 -0.96
N LYS A 276 20.65 -4.67 0.36
CA LYS A 276 19.88 -3.66 1.09
C LYS A 276 20.73 -2.40 1.16
N ILE A 277 20.16 -1.27 0.77
CA ILE A 277 20.82 0.04 0.86
C ILE A 277 20.31 0.71 2.14
N PRO A 278 21.15 0.99 3.14
CA PRO A 278 20.72 1.60 4.40
C PRO A 278 20.32 3.07 4.19
N CYS A 279 19.47 3.60 5.07
CA CYS A 279 19.39 5.04 5.26
C CYS A 279 20.77 5.62 5.62
N TYR A 280 21.04 6.87 5.24
CA TYR A 280 22.28 7.57 5.64
C TYR A 280 22.37 7.81 7.15
N PHE A 281 21.22 7.96 7.81
CA PHE A 281 21.12 8.53 9.14
C PHE A 281 20.66 7.45 10.15
N CYS A 282 19.43 6.94 10.05
CA CYS A 282 18.97 5.85 10.93
C CYS A 282 19.52 4.47 10.55
N GLN A 283 19.45 3.52 11.47
CA GLN A 283 19.73 2.09 11.22
C GLN A 283 18.47 1.28 10.81
N THR A 284 17.27 1.86 10.94
CA THR A 284 15.99 1.11 10.96
C THR A 284 15.41 0.73 9.59
N VAL A 285 15.78 1.41 8.50
CA VAL A 285 15.12 1.24 7.19
C VAL A 285 16.07 0.94 6.04
N SER A 286 15.56 0.19 5.05
CA SER A 286 16.29 -0.33 3.90
C SER A 286 15.63 0.03 2.56
N PHE A 287 16.45 0.17 1.52
CA PHE A 287 16.00 0.46 0.14
C PHE A 287 16.62 -0.51 -0.88
N CYS A 288 15.95 -0.75 -2.01
CA CYS A 288 16.41 -1.71 -3.03
C CYS A 288 17.29 -1.12 -4.14
N THR A 289 17.24 0.20 -4.31
CA THR A 289 18.03 1.02 -5.25
C THR A 289 18.24 2.39 -4.65
N GLU A 290 19.25 3.11 -5.13
CA GLU A 290 19.52 4.47 -4.67
C GLU A 290 18.38 5.41 -5.02
N LYS A 291 17.80 5.21 -6.20
CA LYS A 291 16.60 5.93 -6.64
C LYS A 291 15.50 5.89 -5.55
N CYS A 292 15.15 4.71 -5.06
CA CYS A 292 14.12 4.55 -4.02
C CYS A 292 14.50 5.25 -2.70
N ARG A 293 15.79 5.26 -2.34
CA ARG A 293 16.27 5.91 -1.12
C ARG A 293 16.18 7.43 -1.20
N ARG A 294 16.62 8.01 -2.31
CA ARG A 294 16.53 9.45 -2.59
C ARG A 294 15.07 9.90 -2.69
N GLU A 295 14.23 9.16 -3.40
CA GLU A 295 12.79 9.48 -3.54
C GLU A 295 12.10 9.46 -2.18
N ALA A 296 12.28 8.40 -1.38
CA ALA A 296 11.76 8.35 -0.01
C ALA A 296 12.27 9.50 0.86
N TRP A 297 13.58 9.80 0.84
CA TRP A 297 14.16 10.91 1.59
C TRP A 297 13.47 12.24 1.25
N GLN A 298 13.30 12.53 -0.04
CA GLN A 298 12.68 13.75 -0.53
C GLN A 298 11.20 13.89 -0.11
N ILE A 299 10.41 12.82 -0.22
CA ILE A 299 8.94 12.91 -0.10
C ILE A 299 8.38 12.55 1.29
N TYR A 300 9.10 11.82 2.15
CA TYR A 300 8.66 11.61 3.54
C TYR A 300 9.78 11.34 4.55
N HIS A 301 10.81 10.55 4.19
CA HIS A 301 11.67 9.92 5.18
C HIS A 301 12.50 10.92 6.00
N GLN A 302 12.90 12.05 5.41
CA GLN A 302 13.61 13.10 6.14
C GLN A 302 12.80 13.67 7.33
N TYR A 303 11.47 13.68 7.23
CA TYR A 303 10.56 14.23 8.25
C TYR A 303 10.16 13.22 9.33
N GLU A 304 10.57 11.96 9.22
CA GLU A 304 10.28 10.88 10.18
C GLU A 304 11.55 10.22 10.73
N CYS A 305 12.71 10.38 10.09
CA CYS A 305 13.95 9.64 10.40
C CYS A 305 14.36 9.74 11.89
N PHE A 306 14.30 10.95 12.46
CA PHE A 306 14.63 11.24 13.86
C PHE A 306 13.66 10.65 14.90
N ILE A 307 12.47 10.22 14.48
CA ILE A 307 11.43 9.68 15.37
C ILE A 307 10.95 8.30 14.92
N PHE A 308 11.62 7.66 13.95
CA PHE A 308 11.06 6.55 13.21
C PHE A 308 10.75 5.34 14.11
N ASP A 309 11.59 5.06 15.10
CA ASP A 309 11.36 3.95 16.03
C ASP A 309 10.21 4.24 17.01
N ALA A 310 9.81 5.51 17.22
CA ALA A 310 8.65 5.84 18.07
C ALA A 310 7.34 5.25 17.53
N PHE A 311 7.23 5.04 16.22
CA PHE A 311 6.08 4.38 15.60
C PHE A 311 6.01 2.87 15.88
N TYR A 312 7.12 2.24 16.28
CA TYR A 312 7.24 0.77 16.43
C TYR A 312 7.71 0.30 17.81
N GLY A 313 7.89 1.24 18.75
CA GLY A 313 8.48 1.00 20.07
C GLY A 313 7.55 0.43 21.14
N ASN A 314 6.28 0.15 20.80
CA ASN A 314 5.31 -0.49 21.70
C ASN A 314 4.84 -1.82 21.13
N ASP A 315 5.09 -2.91 21.86
CA ASP A 315 4.60 -4.26 21.54
C ASP A 315 3.25 -4.59 22.22
N LEU A 316 2.58 -3.60 22.82
CA LEU A 316 1.37 -3.85 23.63
C LEU A 316 0.12 -4.16 22.79
N GLU A 317 -0.01 -3.62 21.57
CA GLU A 317 -1.03 -4.01 20.59
C GLU A 317 -0.50 -3.88 19.15
N GLU A 318 -0.29 -5.00 18.45
CA GLU A 318 0.29 -5.07 17.09
C GLU A 318 -0.49 -4.26 16.02
N ILE A 319 -1.76 -3.95 16.30
CA ILE A 319 -2.71 -3.32 15.36
C ILE A 319 -2.50 -1.78 15.27
N HIS A 320 -1.86 -1.15 16.26
CA HIS A 320 -1.82 0.33 16.36
C HIS A 320 -0.60 1.00 15.71
N THR A 321 0.54 0.31 15.61
CA THR A 321 1.83 0.91 15.22
C THR A 321 1.88 1.44 13.78
N SER A 322 1.33 0.70 12.82
CA SER A 322 1.29 1.11 11.40
C SER A 322 0.36 2.31 11.15
N HIS A 323 -0.70 2.48 11.94
CA HIS A 323 -1.66 3.57 11.80
C HIS A 323 -1.07 4.93 12.20
N LEU A 324 -0.25 4.97 13.23
CA LEU A 324 0.43 6.21 13.67
C LEU A 324 1.37 6.75 12.60
N LEU A 325 2.21 5.88 12.01
CA LEU A 325 3.09 6.26 10.90
C LEU A 325 2.30 6.69 9.66
N LEU A 326 1.17 6.03 9.38
CA LEU A 326 0.30 6.39 8.26
C LEU A 326 -0.30 7.79 8.46
N ALA A 327 -0.85 8.08 9.64
CA ALA A 327 -1.42 9.39 9.98
C ALA A 327 -0.38 10.52 9.91
N TYR A 328 0.86 10.24 10.34
CA TYR A 328 2.00 11.15 10.26
C TYR A 328 2.41 11.42 8.80
N ARG A 329 2.55 10.37 7.98
CA ARG A 329 2.84 10.51 6.54
C ARG A 329 1.74 11.20 5.76
N MET A 330 0.47 11.04 6.12
CA MET A 330 -0.64 11.80 5.54
C MET A 330 -0.47 13.32 5.74
N ILE A 331 0.01 13.75 6.91
CA ILE A 331 0.34 15.17 7.15
C ILE A 331 1.54 15.61 6.30
N ILE A 332 2.60 14.80 6.20
CA ILE A 332 3.75 15.13 5.35
C ILE A 332 3.33 15.27 3.87
N SER A 333 2.55 14.32 3.34
CA SER A 333 1.99 14.40 1.98
C SER A 333 1.18 15.68 1.77
N ALA A 334 0.30 16.02 2.72
CA ALA A 334 -0.50 17.24 2.64
C ALA A 334 0.39 18.49 2.64
N PHE A 335 1.33 18.57 3.59
CA PHE A 335 2.26 19.68 3.73
C PHE A 335 3.13 19.91 2.49
N LEU A 336 3.67 18.85 1.89
CA LEU A 336 4.49 18.94 0.67
C LEU A 336 3.66 19.25 -0.58
N SER A 337 2.44 18.70 -0.70
CA SER A 337 1.56 18.94 -1.85
C SER A 337 1.19 20.43 -1.98
N SER A 338 0.98 21.13 -0.86
CA SER A 338 0.66 22.57 -0.81
C SER A 338 1.75 23.48 -1.38
N ASN A 339 3.01 23.01 -1.49
CA ASN A 339 4.16 23.81 -1.92
C ASN A 339 4.46 23.71 -3.44
N THR A 340 3.74 22.86 -4.18
CA THR A 340 4.10 22.48 -5.56
C THR A 340 4.03 23.59 -6.63
N LYS A 341 3.47 24.76 -6.33
CA LYS A 341 3.43 25.89 -7.29
C LYS A 341 4.71 26.74 -7.35
N GLU A 342 5.62 26.65 -6.37
CA GLU A 342 6.83 27.51 -6.31
C GLU A 342 8.15 26.75 -6.54
N ILE A 343 8.14 25.41 -6.52
CA ILE A 343 9.36 24.56 -6.52
C ILE A 343 10.17 24.65 -7.84
N ILE A 344 9.60 25.18 -8.93
CA ILE A 344 10.25 25.15 -10.25
C ILE A 344 11.43 26.15 -10.37
N ASN A 345 11.58 27.15 -9.48
CA ASN A 345 12.45 28.30 -9.81
C ASN A 345 13.31 28.91 -8.68
N THR A 346 14.03 28.08 -7.90
CA THR A 346 15.21 28.59 -7.13
C THR A 346 16.32 27.56 -6.94
N GLU A 347 17.49 27.82 -7.52
CA GLU A 347 18.76 27.23 -7.08
C GLU A 347 19.21 27.88 -5.76
N LYS A 348 18.74 27.34 -4.62
CA LYS A 348 19.39 27.37 -3.30
C LYS A 348 18.50 26.65 -2.29
N CYS A 349 19.11 25.89 -1.38
CA CYS A 349 18.40 25.23 -0.29
C CYS A 349 17.71 26.25 0.63
N LYS A 350 16.42 26.49 0.37
CA LYS A 350 15.47 27.00 1.35
C LYS A 350 14.31 26.02 1.37
N ILE A 351 14.02 25.48 2.56
CA ILE A 351 12.80 24.69 2.80
C ILE A 351 11.63 25.59 2.36
N PRO A 352 10.71 25.13 1.48
CA PRO A 352 9.59 25.95 1.05
C PRO A 352 8.80 26.41 2.28
N PHE A 353 8.56 27.72 2.35
CA PHE A 353 7.97 28.38 3.50
C PHE A 353 6.62 27.74 3.83
N LEU A 354 6.35 27.42 5.11
CA LEU A 354 5.11 26.73 5.51
C LEU A 354 3.90 27.57 5.08
N ASN A 355 3.17 27.11 4.06
CA ASN A 355 1.98 27.83 3.63
C ASN A 355 0.76 27.38 4.46
N ASP A 356 0.25 28.33 5.24
CA ASP A 356 -0.90 28.25 6.14
C ASP A 356 -2.23 27.89 5.41
N ASN A 357 -2.19 27.72 4.09
CA ASN A 357 -3.32 27.32 3.24
C ASN A 357 -3.93 25.96 3.61
N PHE A 358 -3.13 24.97 4.03
CA PHE A 358 -3.66 23.69 4.54
C PHE A 358 -4.58 23.89 5.76
N LEU A 359 -4.18 24.78 6.68
CA LEU A 359 -4.96 25.12 7.87
C LEU A 359 -6.20 25.96 7.52
N ARG A 360 -6.07 26.87 6.56
CA ARG A 360 -7.20 27.65 6.04
C ARG A 360 -8.22 26.79 5.28
N ASP A 361 -7.78 25.83 4.47
CA ASP A 361 -8.66 24.89 3.75
C ASP A 361 -9.41 23.97 4.73
N TYR A 362 -8.74 23.51 5.81
CA TYR A 362 -9.40 22.78 6.90
C TYR A 362 -10.47 23.63 7.59
N ALA A 363 -10.11 24.85 8.00
CA ALA A 363 -11.02 25.77 8.68
C ALA A 363 -12.21 26.22 7.80
N ALA A 364 -12.00 26.35 6.48
CA ALA A 364 -13.05 26.69 5.53
C ALA A 364 -14.02 25.51 5.29
N ASN A 365 -13.51 24.28 5.16
CA ASN A 365 -14.34 23.10 4.93
C ASN A 365 -15.16 22.69 6.17
N LYS A 366 -14.68 22.99 7.40
CA LYS A 366 -15.46 22.78 8.65
C LYS A 366 -16.84 23.47 8.62
N ASN A 367 -17.02 24.50 7.79
CA ASN A 367 -18.27 25.26 7.64
C ASN A 367 -19.12 24.80 6.43
N LYS A 368 -18.74 23.73 5.73
CA LYS A 368 -19.45 23.18 4.55
C LYS A 368 -19.56 21.65 4.60
N GLU A 369 -19.99 21.11 5.74
CA GLU A 369 -20.44 19.72 5.75
C GLU A 369 -21.71 19.59 4.86
N TYR A 370 -21.68 18.64 3.93
CA TYR A 370 -22.79 18.13 3.10
C TYR A 370 -23.44 18.99 1.98
N SER A 371 -23.09 20.26 1.76
CA SER A 371 -23.90 21.10 0.84
C SER A 371 -23.73 20.83 -0.67
N ASP A 372 -22.58 20.31 -1.13
CA ASP A 372 -22.30 20.10 -2.56
C ASP A 372 -21.83 18.67 -2.85
N LEU A 373 -22.65 17.88 -3.55
CA LEU A 373 -22.23 16.67 -4.27
C LEU A 373 -21.34 16.96 -5.48
N GLY A 374 -20.97 18.22 -5.67
CA GLY A 374 -20.18 18.70 -6.78
C GLY A 374 -18.73 18.21 -6.72
N ILE A 375 -18.46 17.08 -7.37
CA ILE A 375 -17.16 16.86 -8.02
C ILE A 375 -17.01 17.81 -9.24
N ASN A 376 -17.24 19.10 -9.01
CA ASN A 376 -16.97 20.18 -9.97
C ASN A 376 -15.46 20.51 -10.02
N GLN A 377 -14.67 19.93 -9.11
CA GLN A 377 -13.21 19.98 -9.07
C GLN A 377 -12.63 18.57 -9.18
N ALA A 378 -11.40 18.43 -9.68
CA ALA A 378 -10.79 17.11 -9.85
C ALA A 378 -10.60 16.38 -8.50
N TYR A 379 -11.17 15.19 -8.37
CA TYR A 379 -10.92 14.29 -7.25
C TYR A 379 -9.59 13.59 -7.53
N CYS A 380 -8.52 14.22 -7.05
CA CYS A 380 -7.15 13.79 -7.25
C CYS A 380 -6.62 13.14 -5.96
N THR A 381 -6.01 11.96 -6.09
CA THR A 381 -5.32 11.25 -5.01
C THR A 381 -4.38 12.12 -4.18
N HIS A 382 -3.74 13.12 -4.79
CA HIS A 382 -2.73 13.98 -4.16
C HIS A 382 -3.31 15.22 -3.46
N ASP A 383 -4.63 15.43 -3.55
CA ASP A 383 -5.32 16.57 -2.96
C ASP A 383 -5.89 16.18 -1.59
N TYR A 384 -5.35 16.76 -0.51
CA TYR A 384 -5.77 16.46 0.86
C TYR A 384 -7.25 16.76 1.13
N ARG A 385 -7.92 17.59 0.31
CA ARG A 385 -9.37 17.82 0.43
C ARG A 385 -10.17 16.55 0.14
N THR A 386 -9.61 15.60 -0.63
CA THR A 386 -10.21 14.26 -0.80
C THR A 386 -10.16 13.45 0.49
N ILE A 387 -9.09 13.58 1.28
CA ILE A 387 -8.92 12.95 2.60
C ILE A 387 -9.90 13.55 3.61
N LEU A 388 -10.05 14.88 3.64
CA LEU A 388 -10.98 15.57 4.53
C LEU A 388 -12.43 15.15 4.35
N ASN A 389 -12.77 14.72 3.13
CA ASN A 389 -14.09 14.20 2.81
C ASN A 389 -14.24 12.70 3.11
N LEU A 390 -13.22 11.97 3.58
CA LEU A 390 -13.37 10.55 3.90
C LEU A 390 -14.18 10.36 5.18
N GLU A 391 -14.95 9.27 5.23
CA GLU A 391 -15.80 8.97 6.38
C GLU A 391 -14.94 8.68 7.63
N THR A 392 -15.46 8.98 8.82
CA THR A 392 -14.78 8.78 10.09
C THR A 392 -15.63 8.05 11.13
N HIS A 393 -16.96 8.05 10.97
CA HIS A 393 -17.95 7.60 11.96
C HIS A 393 -17.70 8.14 13.38
N CYS A 394 -17.02 9.29 13.53
CA CYS A 394 -16.42 9.65 14.81
C CYS A 394 -17.45 9.96 15.91
N THR A 395 -18.67 10.36 15.55
CA THR A 395 -19.82 10.58 16.44
C THR A 395 -20.44 9.27 16.93
N GLU A 396 -20.29 8.17 16.18
CA GLU A 396 -20.80 6.83 16.50
C GLU A 396 -19.79 5.95 17.24
N MET A 397 -18.53 6.38 17.31
CA MET A 397 -17.47 5.69 18.05
C MET A 397 -17.57 5.94 19.56
N GLU A 398 -17.21 4.94 20.37
CA GLU A 398 -17.11 5.12 21.82
C GLU A 398 -16.17 6.29 22.18
N PRO A 399 -16.57 7.22 23.07
CA PRO A 399 -15.74 8.36 23.45
C PRO A 399 -14.35 8.02 23.98
N SER A 400 -14.17 6.83 24.57
CA SER A 400 -12.86 6.30 24.97
C SER A 400 -11.92 6.07 23.79
N ILE A 401 -12.41 5.58 22.65
CA ILE A 401 -11.59 5.36 21.43
C ILE A 401 -11.20 6.71 20.81
N ASN A 402 -12.11 7.68 20.83
CA ASN A 402 -11.80 9.04 20.42
C ASN A 402 -10.80 9.74 21.37
N LEU A 403 -10.84 9.43 22.68
CA LEU A 403 -9.84 9.90 23.65
C LEU A 403 -8.45 9.36 23.35
N VAL A 404 -8.34 8.04 23.08
CA VAL A 404 -7.09 7.40 22.63
C VAL A 404 -6.53 8.16 21.42
N ARG A 405 -7.31 8.26 20.34
CA ARG A 405 -6.89 8.94 19.10
C ARG A 405 -6.52 10.42 19.30
N ALA A 406 -7.22 11.14 20.18
CA ALA A 406 -6.92 12.55 20.46
C ALA A 406 -5.59 12.73 21.20
N ILE A 407 -5.26 11.81 22.12
CA ILE A 407 -3.95 11.75 22.78
C ILE A 407 -2.86 11.43 21.75
N GLU A 408 -3.06 10.39 20.93
CA GLU A 408 -2.14 10.01 19.84
C GLU A 408 -1.89 11.17 18.86
N ALA A 409 -2.92 11.91 18.49
CA ALA A 409 -2.81 13.07 17.61
C ALA A 409 -1.98 14.21 18.22
N ILE A 410 -2.11 14.47 19.53
CA ILE A 410 -1.28 15.46 20.24
C ILE A 410 0.19 15.00 20.30
N PHE A 411 0.44 13.70 20.49
CA PHE A 411 1.79 13.14 20.40
C PHE A 411 2.39 13.38 19.01
N LEU A 412 1.67 12.97 17.96
CA LEU A 412 2.13 13.11 16.57
C LEU A 412 2.39 14.58 16.21
N ALA A 413 1.55 15.51 16.70
CA ALA A 413 1.71 16.94 16.47
C ALA A 413 2.97 17.49 17.14
N LYS A 414 3.21 17.12 18.41
CA LYS A 414 4.46 17.45 19.13
C LYS A 414 5.68 16.84 18.45
N CYS A 415 5.59 15.61 17.94
CA CYS A 415 6.65 14.94 17.16
C CYS A 415 7.00 15.70 15.88
N PHE A 416 6.00 16.06 15.07
CA PHE A 416 6.23 16.80 13.84
C PHE A 416 6.79 18.20 14.13
N THR A 417 6.28 18.90 15.15
CA THR A 417 6.85 20.18 15.63
C THR A 417 8.31 20.03 16.08
N PHE A 418 8.67 18.93 16.76
CA PHE A 418 10.06 18.65 17.13
C PHE A 418 10.95 18.43 15.90
N VAL A 419 10.57 17.56 14.97
CA VAL A 419 11.35 17.31 13.75
C VAL A 419 11.51 18.58 12.91
N LEU A 420 10.45 19.40 12.81
CA LEU A 420 10.53 20.71 12.15
C LEU A 420 11.52 21.65 12.86
N SER A 421 11.57 21.66 14.20
CA SER A 421 12.55 22.49 14.93
C SER A 421 14.00 22.05 14.71
N GLU A 422 14.26 20.74 14.53
CA GLU A 422 15.58 20.22 14.12
C GLU A 422 15.92 20.53 12.65
N MET A 423 14.96 21.06 11.88
CA MET A 423 15.11 21.56 10.50
C MET A 423 15.04 23.09 10.43
N ASP A 424 15.30 23.80 11.54
CA ASP A 424 15.22 25.25 11.70
C ASP A 424 13.83 25.87 11.39
N VAL A 425 12.76 25.06 11.49
CA VAL A 425 11.37 25.49 11.26
C VAL A 425 10.63 25.68 12.58
N VAL A 426 10.15 26.91 12.82
CA VAL A 426 9.38 27.27 14.02
C VAL A 426 7.87 27.15 13.75
N CYS A 427 7.16 26.39 14.59
CA CYS A 427 5.68 26.34 14.61
C CYS A 427 5.10 27.16 15.78
N LEU A 428 3.96 27.83 15.53
CA LEU A 428 3.20 28.54 16.56
C LEU A 428 2.26 27.59 17.33
N LYS A 429 1.83 27.99 18.54
CA LYS A 429 0.95 27.15 19.41
C LYS A 429 -0.40 26.87 18.74
N GLU A 430 -0.93 27.84 18.01
CA GLU A 430 -2.15 27.76 17.21
C GLU A 430 -2.02 26.71 16.10
N SER A 431 -0.90 26.74 15.36
CA SER A 431 -0.58 25.78 14.32
C SER A 431 -0.51 24.35 14.87
N SER A 432 0.07 24.16 16.07
CA SER A 432 0.12 22.85 16.74
C SER A 432 -1.27 22.30 17.11
N ILE A 433 -2.24 23.15 17.44
CA ILE A 433 -3.63 22.72 17.71
C ILE A 433 -4.25 22.18 16.43
N PHE A 434 -4.21 22.93 15.33
CA PHE A 434 -4.81 22.47 14.08
C PHE A 434 -4.10 21.25 13.50
N LEU A 435 -2.78 21.15 13.66
CA LEU A 435 -2.00 19.96 13.32
C LEU A 435 -2.51 18.72 14.06
N ALA A 436 -2.75 18.83 15.37
CA ALA A 436 -3.34 17.75 16.16
C ALA A 436 -4.80 17.45 15.76
N VAL A 437 -5.61 18.45 15.40
CA VAL A 437 -6.97 18.23 14.88
C VAL A 437 -6.96 17.49 13.52
N ALA A 438 -6.04 17.84 12.61
CA ALA A 438 -5.87 17.15 11.35
C ALA A 438 -5.33 15.72 11.53
N MET A 439 -4.41 15.50 12.48
CA MET A 439 -3.93 14.16 12.84
C MET A 439 -5.02 13.30 13.48
N LEU A 440 -5.87 13.87 14.34
CA LEU A 440 -7.04 13.18 14.90
C LEU A 440 -8.00 12.76 13.78
N HIS A 441 -8.29 13.65 12.83
CA HIS A 441 -9.09 13.31 11.66
C HIS A 441 -8.42 12.19 10.83
N ASN A 442 -7.12 12.27 10.55
CA ASN A 442 -6.39 11.20 9.85
C ASN A 442 -6.50 9.84 10.57
N LEU A 443 -6.31 9.80 11.89
CA LEU A 443 -6.44 8.57 12.70
C LEU A 443 -7.87 8.00 12.68
N GLN A 444 -8.89 8.86 12.65
CA GLN A 444 -10.29 8.44 12.51
C GLN A 444 -10.58 7.91 11.08
N VAL A 445 -10.09 8.58 10.04
CA VAL A 445 -10.19 8.15 8.63
C VAL A 445 -9.52 6.78 8.43
N ILE A 446 -8.31 6.59 8.95
CA ILE A 446 -7.54 5.34 8.81
C ILE A 446 -8.35 4.13 9.28
N ASN A 447 -9.09 4.25 10.38
CA ASN A 447 -9.87 3.15 10.96
C ASN A 447 -10.85 2.50 9.97
N CYS A 448 -11.44 3.28 9.07
CA CYS A 448 -12.47 2.84 8.13
C CYS A 448 -12.11 3.02 6.64
N ASN A 449 -11.00 3.66 6.30
CA ASN A 449 -10.56 3.91 4.91
C ASN A 449 -9.15 3.40 4.60
N ALA A 450 -8.39 2.87 5.58
CA ALA A 450 -7.10 2.26 5.30
C ALA A 450 -7.24 0.87 4.68
N TYR A 451 -6.51 0.65 3.60
CA TYR A 451 -6.40 -0.62 2.90
C TYR A 451 -5.01 -1.22 3.10
N GLU A 452 -4.95 -2.54 3.12
CA GLU A 452 -3.71 -3.30 3.22
C GLU A 452 -2.91 -3.20 1.91
N ILE A 453 -1.62 -2.89 2.00
CA ILE A 453 -0.63 -3.18 0.98
C ILE A 453 -0.27 -4.65 1.12
N VAL A 454 -0.55 -5.40 0.06
CA VAL A 454 -0.37 -6.85 0.01
C VAL A 454 0.78 -7.18 -0.93
N GLU A 455 1.69 -8.02 -0.45
CA GLU A 455 2.63 -8.73 -1.29
C GLU A 455 2.16 -10.16 -1.49
N ASN A 456 2.12 -10.64 -2.72
CA ASN A 456 1.83 -12.05 -2.99
C ASN A 456 3.12 -12.87 -2.93
N ILE A 457 3.06 -14.04 -2.30
CA ILE A 457 4.18 -14.98 -2.21
C ILE A 457 3.70 -16.33 -2.74
N TYR A 458 4.45 -16.92 -3.66
CA TYR A 458 4.13 -18.23 -4.20
C TYR A 458 4.52 -19.34 -3.23
N ASP A 459 3.54 -20.03 -2.64
CA ASP A 459 3.77 -21.25 -1.88
C ASP A 459 3.88 -22.46 -2.82
N LYS A 460 5.07 -23.07 -2.81
CA LYS A 460 5.39 -24.26 -3.60
C LYS A 460 4.64 -25.52 -3.16
N LYS A 461 4.05 -25.55 -1.95
CA LYS A 461 3.27 -26.70 -1.45
C LYS A 461 1.84 -26.67 -1.94
N THR A 462 1.19 -25.50 -1.88
CA THR A 462 -0.21 -25.32 -2.32
C THR A 462 -0.32 -24.98 -3.80
N HIS A 463 0.78 -24.58 -4.45
CA HIS A 463 0.80 -23.99 -5.79
C HIS A 463 -0.07 -22.73 -5.91
N ALA A 464 -0.18 -21.97 -4.82
CA ALA A 464 -0.96 -20.74 -4.74
C ALA A 464 -0.09 -19.51 -4.41
N TRP A 465 -0.53 -18.35 -4.88
CA TRP A 465 -0.07 -17.04 -4.46
C TRP A 465 -0.83 -16.60 -3.22
N GLU A 466 -0.17 -16.70 -2.07
CA GLU A 466 -0.68 -16.33 -0.76
C GLU A 466 -0.42 -14.85 -0.48
N PRO A 467 -1.44 -14.09 -0.02
CA PRO A 467 -1.30 -12.68 0.31
C PRO A 467 -0.62 -12.46 1.66
N ARG A 468 0.46 -11.69 1.69
CA ARG A 468 1.14 -11.20 2.90
C ARG A 468 0.90 -9.70 3.05
N HIS A 469 0.20 -9.29 4.10
CA HIS A 469 0.02 -7.88 4.46
C HIS A 469 1.37 -7.30 4.95
N ILE A 470 1.92 -6.34 4.20
CA ILE A 470 3.24 -5.71 4.47
C ILE A 470 3.18 -4.20 4.84
N GLY A 471 2.01 -3.57 4.74
CA GLY A 471 1.81 -2.16 5.09
C GLY A 471 0.35 -1.73 4.97
N GLY A 472 0.02 -0.51 5.41
CA GLY A 472 -1.30 0.10 5.24
C GLY A 472 -1.22 1.38 4.40
N ALA A 473 -2.30 1.75 3.70
CA ALA A 473 -2.34 2.93 2.85
C ALA A 473 -3.74 3.53 2.69
N ILE A 474 -3.79 4.83 2.34
CA ILE A 474 -5.03 5.54 2.00
C ILE A 474 -5.11 5.76 0.48
N TYR A 475 -6.25 5.37 -0.09
CA TYR A 475 -6.56 5.47 -1.52
C TYR A 475 -7.90 6.19 -1.69
N PRO A 476 -7.92 7.52 -1.85
CA PRO A 476 -9.16 8.29 -1.76
C PRO A 476 -10.23 7.87 -2.76
N SER A 477 -9.86 7.37 -3.94
CA SER A 477 -10.81 6.96 -4.99
C SER A 477 -11.31 5.53 -4.78
N VAL A 478 -10.46 4.62 -4.28
CA VAL A 478 -10.89 3.26 -3.88
C VAL A 478 -11.81 3.31 -2.65
N SER A 479 -11.59 4.24 -1.72
CA SER A 479 -12.48 4.48 -0.57
C SER A 479 -13.92 4.88 -0.95
N LEU A 480 -14.23 5.14 -2.23
CA LEU A 480 -15.58 5.40 -2.74
C LEU A 480 -16.33 4.11 -3.16
N THR A 481 -15.70 2.94 -3.08
CA THR A 481 -16.38 1.64 -3.33
C THR A 481 -16.94 1.08 -2.05
N ASN A 482 -18.26 0.87 -2.00
CA ASN A 482 -18.96 0.29 -0.86
C ASN A 482 -18.75 -1.22 -0.72
N HIS A 483 -19.14 -1.76 0.43
CA HIS A 483 -18.95 -3.17 0.75
C HIS A 483 -20.02 -4.11 0.17
N SER A 484 -19.57 -5.29 -0.28
CA SER A 484 -20.39 -6.50 -0.30
C SER A 484 -19.59 -7.71 0.16
N CYS A 485 -20.18 -8.56 1.01
CA CYS A 485 -19.59 -9.86 1.39
C CYS A 485 -19.42 -10.82 0.19
N TYR A 486 -20.08 -10.54 -0.94
CA TYR A 486 -19.85 -11.13 -2.25
C TYR A 486 -19.58 -9.97 -3.24
N PRO A 487 -18.33 -9.52 -3.42
CA PRO A 487 -18.01 -8.31 -4.20
C PRO A 487 -18.22 -8.52 -5.70
N ASN A 488 -18.21 -7.44 -6.49
CA ASN A 488 -18.13 -7.52 -7.95
C ASN A 488 -16.78 -7.05 -8.52
N VAL A 489 -15.91 -6.54 -7.66
CA VAL A 489 -14.52 -6.18 -7.96
C VAL A 489 -13.54 -6.92 -7.05
N VAL A 490 -12.25 -6.83 -7.38
CA VAL A 490 -11.11 -7.25 -6.55
C VAL A 490 -9.98 -6.22 -6.64
N ARG A 491 -9.27 -6.03 -5.53
CA ARG A 491 -8.04 -5.21 -5.45
C ARG A 491 -6.81 -6.09 -5.58
N HIS A 492 -5.80 -5.61 -6.32
CA HIS A 492 -4.45 -6.16 -6.29
C HIS A 492 -3.44 -5.03 -6.11
N SER A 493 -2.46 -5.25 -5.24
CA SER A 493 -1.33 -4.33 -5.04
C SER A 493 -0.25 -4.55 -6.09
N TYR A 494 0.52 -3.50 -6.37
CA TYR A 494 1.70 -3.43 -7.22
C TYR A 494 2.82 -2.70 -6.44
N PRO A 495 4.08 -2.70 -6.93
CA PRO A 495 5.16 -1.93 -6.34
C PRO A 495 4.80 -0.47 -6.02
N SER A 496 5.40 0.07 -4.96
CA SER A 496 5.10 1.37 -4.36
C SER A 496 3.68 1.50 -3.79
N GLY A 497 3.02 0.36 -3.50
CA GLY A 497 1.67 0.33 -2.96
C GLY A 497 0.62 0.78 -3.99
N ILE A 498 0.89 0.71 -5.28
CA ILE A 498 -0.13 1.07 -6.29
C ILE A 498 -1.23 0.02 -6.26
N VAL A 499 -2.50 0.42 -6.15
CA VAL A 499 -3.64 -0.49 -6.14
C VAL A 499 -4.36 -0.46 -7.49
N ALA A 500 -4.69 -1.64 -8.02
CA ALA A 500 -5.55 -1.81 -9.19
C ALA A 500 -6.85 -2.52 -8.79
N LEU A 501 -7.98 -1.88 -9.06
CA LEU A 501 -9.32 -2.44 -8.86
C LEU A 501 -9.86 -2.99 -10.19
N ARG A 502 -10.17 -4.28 -10.22
CA ARG A 502 -10.65 -5.00 -11.42
C ARG A 502 -12.03 -5.61 -11.19
N ALA A 503 -12.88 -5.61 -12.21
CA ALA A 503 -14.14 -6.35 -12.16
C ALA A 503 -13.88 -7.87 -12.09
N LEU A 504 -14.42 -8.58 -11.10
CA LEU A 504 -14.40 -10.05 -11.02
C LEU A 504 -15.50 -10.71 -11.86
N ARG A 505 -16.58 -9.96 -12.08
CA ARG A 505 -17.81 -10.43 -12.73
C ARG A 505 -18.38 -9.36 -13.65
N PHE A 506 -19.40 -9.71 -14.44
CA PHE A 506 -20.14 -8.73 -15.20
C PHE A 506 -20.82 -7.70 -14.27
N ILE A 507 -20.64 -6.40 -14.57
CA ILE A 507 -21.30 -5.29 -13.87
C ILE A 507 -22.16 -4.56 -14.91
N GLY A 508 -23.46 -4.44 -14.63
CA GLY A 508 -24.42 -3.84 -15.55
C GLY A 508 -24.40 -2.31 -15.45
N LYS A 509 -24.80 -1.61 -16.52
CA LYS A 509 -25.01 -0.16 -16.44
C LYS A 509 -25.97 0.18 -15.29
N GLY A 510 -25.58 1.12 -14.44
CA GLY A 510 -26.34 1.57 -13.27
C GLY A 510 -26.18 0.71 -12.02
N THR A 511 -25.48 -0.42 -12.06
CA THR A 511 -25.22 -1.21 -10.84
C THR A 511 -24.00 -0.66 -10.09
N GLU A 512 -24.06 -0.71 -8.76
CA GLU A 512 -23.00 -0.29 -7.83
C GLU A 512 -21.73 -1.15 -7.96
N ILE A 513 -20.57 -0.53 -7.77
CA ILE A 513 -19.26 -1.17 -7.77
C ILE A 513 -18.92 -1.48 -6.31
N LEU A 514 -18.89 -2.77 -5.98
CA LEU A 514 -18.93 -3.29 -4.62
C LEU A 514 -17.71 -4.16 -4.33
N ASP A 515 -16.95 -3.78 -3.31
CA ASP A 515 -15.68 -4.36 -2.92
C ASP A 515 -15.77 -5.12 -1.57
N CYS A 516 -14.76 -5.91 -1.21
CA CYS A 516 -14.72 -6.61 0.07
C CYS A 516 -13.84 -5.87 1.09
N TYR A 517 -14.41 -5.52 2.25
CA TYR A 517 -13.73 -4.83 3.36
C TYR A 517 -13.01 -5.79 4.31
N GLY A 518 -12.92 -7.08 3.95
CA GLY A 518 -12.43 -8.17 4.80
C GLY A 518 -13.40 -9.36 4.82
N PRO A 519 -14.59 -9.23 5.44
CA PRO A 519 -15.51 -10.35 5.66
C PRO A 519 -16.17 -10.85 4.37
N HIS A 520 -15.66 -11.98 3.85
CA HIS A 520 -16.22 -12.65 2.68
C HIS A 520 -17.10 -13.84 3.11
N TRP A 521 -18.21 -14.09 2.39
CA TRP A 521 -19.18 -15.13 2.78
C TRP A 521 -18.65 -16.57 2.69
N LEU A 522 -17.56 -16.79 1.96
CA LEU A 522 -16.89 -18.11 1.85
C LEU A 522 -16.05 -18.47 3.07
N SER A 523 -15.54 -17.48 3.81
CA SER A 523 -14.67 -17.67 4.97
C SER A 523 -15.40 -17.43 6.30
N GLU A 524 -16.34 -16.48 6.33
CA GLU A 524 -16.99 -16.01 7.55
C GLU A 524 -18.50 -16.27 7.58
N ARG A 525 -19.03 -16.69 8.74
CA ARG A 525 -20.47 -16.82 8.99
C ARG A 525 -21.16 -15.46 9.13
N LEU A 526 -22.47 -15.40 8.93
CA LEU A 526 -23.25 -14.17 8.88
C LEU A 526 -23.02 -13.27 10.10
N GLU A 527 -22.98 -13.87 11.28
CA GLU A 527 -22.80 -13.22 12.58
C GLU A 527 -21.42 -12.55 12.67
N SER A 528 -20.35 -13.27 12.34
CA SER A 528 -18.97 -12.73 12.30
C SER A 528 -18.85 -11.57 11.32
N ARG A 529 -19.50 -11.66 10.15
CA ARG A 529 -19.50 -10.57 9.15
C ARG A 529 -20.22 -9.34 9.67
N PHE A 530 -21.35 -9.50 10.35
CA PHE A 530 -22.09 -8.40 10.96
C PHE A 530 -21.32 -7.74 12.09
N GLU A 531 -20.74 -8.52 13.02
CA GLU A 531 -19.95 -7.98 14.13
C GLU A 531 -18.75 -7.17 13.62
N TYR A 532 -17.98 -7.71 12.66
CA TYR A 532 -16.83 -7.02 12.08
C TYR A 532 -17.21 -5.70 11.40
N LEU A 533 -18.27 -5.71 10.59
CA LEU A 533 -18.69 -4.53 9.85
C LEU A 533 -19.30 -3.46 10.76
N TRP A 534 -20.10 -3.87 11.74
CA TRP A 534 -20.64 -2.96 12.74
C TRP A 534 -19.54 -2.32 13.59
N LYS A 535 -18.61 -3.12 14.12
CA LYS A 535 -17.53 -2.63 14.99
C LYS A 535 -16.57 -1.66 14.30
N LYS A 536 -16.26 -1.89 13.02
CA LYS A 536 -15.24 -1.11 12.29
C LYS A 536 -15.83 -0.01 11.38
N TYR A 537 -16.99 -0.25 10.77
CA TYR A 537 -17.60 0.60 9.74
C TYR A 537 -19.06 1.00 10.05
N ARG A 538 -19.61 0.65 11.24
CA ARG A 538 -20.91 1.11 11.75
C ARG A 538 -22.12 0.89 10.82
N PHE A 539 -22.09 -0.13 9.96
CA PHE A 539 -23.24 -0.50 9.12
C PHE A 539 -23.56 -2.00 9.16
N VAL A 540 -24.80 -2.35 8.77
CA VAL A 540 -25.26 -3.75 8.60
C VAL A 540 -25.33 -4.08 7.11
N CYS A 541 -24.64 -5.15 6.70
CA CYS A 541 -24.53 -5.51 5.28
C CYS A 541 -25.79 -6.20 4.73
N ALA A 542 -26.50 -5.54 3.83
CA ALA A 542 -27.69 -6.05 3.15
C ALA A 542 -27.39 -6.73 1.78
N CYS A 543 -26.15 -7.13 1.51
CA CYS A 543 -25.80 -7.75 0.22
C CYS A 543 -26.47 -9.12 0.03
N GLU A 544 -26.52 -9.61 -1.22
CA GLU A 544 -27.18 -10.86 -1.60
C GLU A 544 -26.82 -12.05 -0.68
N ALA A 545 -25.54 -12.19 -0.34
CA ALA A 545 -25.03 -13.27 0.52
C ALA A 545 -25.45 -13.15 2.00
N CYS A 546 -25.74 -11.94 2.48
CA CYS A 546 -26.25 -11.70 3.82
C CYS A 546 -27.78 -11.84 3.86
N ALA A 547 -28.48 -11.22 2.91
CA ALA A 547 -29.93 -11.25 2.79
C ALA A 547 -30.49 -12.68 2.60
N GLN A 548 -29.73 -13.56 1.93
CA GLN A 548 -30.09 -14.97 1.74
C GLN A 548 -29.39 -15.94 2.71
N ASN A 549 -28.63 -15.43 3.69
CA ASN A 549 -27.79 -16.20 4.61
C ASN A 549 -26.99 -17.32 3.92
N TRP A 550 -26.16 -16.97 2.93
CA TRP A 550 -25.33 -17.96 2.22
C TRP A 550 -24.31 -18.61 3.16
N GLN A 551 -24.24 -19.93 3.09
CA GLN A 551 -23.35 -20.76 3.90
C GLN A 551 -22.39 -21.55 2.99
N TYR A 552 -21.20 -21.84 3.51
CA TYR A 552 -20.20 -22.70 2.90
C TYR A 552 -19.94 -23.93 3.82
N PRO A 553 -19.80 -25.16 3.30
CA PRO A 553 -19.80 -25.55 1.89
C PRO A 553 -21.18 -25.42 1.21
N LEU A 554 -21.16 -25.08 -0.08
CA LEU A 554 -22.38 -25.08 -0.91
C LEU A 554 -22.88 -26.50 -1.15
N HIS A 555 -24.20 -26.66 -1.27
CA HIS A 555 -24.80 -27.89 -1.82
C HIS A 555 -24.32 -28.14 -3.26
N GLU A 556 -24.17 -29.41 -3.63
CA GLU A 556 -23.65 -29.87 -4.93
C GLU A 556 -24.68 -29.76 -6.07
N ILE A 557 -25.26 -28.58 -6.23
CA ILE A 557 -26.42 -28.30 -7.08
C ILE A 557 -26.11 -27.13 -8.03
N MET A 558 -26.42 -27.28 -9.31
CA MET A 558 -26.33 -26.22 -10.31
C MET A 558 -27.73 -25.75 -10.72
N ASN A 559 -28.01 -24.48 -10.45
CA ASN A 559 -29.24 -23.80 -10.87
C ASN A 559 -29.00 -23.01 -12.15
N PHE A 560 -29.62 -23.46 -13.26
CA PHE A 560 -29.63 -22.76 -14.53
C PHE A 560 -30.66 -21.65 -14.54
N LYS A 561 -30.35 -20.49 -15.14
CA LYS A 561 -31.26 -19.36 -15.29
C LYS A 561 -31.77 -19.15 -16.71
N CYS A 562 -32.93 -18.51 -16.79
CA CYS A 562 -33.49 -18.02 -18.01
C CYS A 562 -32.62 -16.89 -18.59
N LYS A 563 -32.24 -17.00 -19.88
CA LYS A 563 -31.56 -15.92 -20.62
C LYS A 563 -32.36 -14.61 -20.76
N VAL A 564 -33.67 -14.63 -20.50
CA VAL A 564 -34.56 -13.45 -20.58
C VAL A 564 -34.84 -12.89 -19.19
N CYS A 565 -35.49 -13.64 -18.30
CA CYS A 565 -35.91 -13.13 -16.99
C CYS A 565 -34.98 -13.47 -15.81
N SER A 566 -33.84 -14.13 -16.04
CA SER A 566 -32.87 -14.56 -15.02
C SER A 566 -33.39 -15.45 -13.87
N LYS A 567 -34.66 -15.86 -13.87
CA LYS A 567 -35.21 -16.84 -12.92
C LYS A 567 -34.70 -18.27 -13.19
N ILE A 568 -34.71 -19.12 -12.16
CA ILE A 568 -34.32 -20.53 -12.26
C ILE A 568 -35.24 -21.26 -13.26
N ILE A 569 -34.65 -22.06 -14.15
CA ILE A 569 -35.35 -22.88 -15.16
C ILE A 569 -35.04 -24.37 -15.04
N GLY A 570 -34.05 -24.73 -14.22
CA GLY A 570 -33.64 -26.11 -14.02
C GLY A 570 -32.55 -26.20 -12.96
N THR A 571 -32.63 -27.27 -12.18
CA THR A 571 -31.75 -27.61 -11.06
C THR A 571 -31.16 -28.98 -11.37
N ILE A 572 -29.84 -29.15 -11.25
CA ILE A 572 -29.14 -30.41 -11.53
C ILE A 572 -28.17 -30.70 -10.38
N ALA A 573 -28.26 -31.87 -9.75
CA ALA A 573 -27.27 -32.35 -8.80
C ALA A 573 -26.00 -32.82 -9.55
N LEU A 574 -24.81 -32.51 -9.01
CA LEU A 574 -23.54 -32.84 -9.66
C LEU A 574 -23.27 -34.36 -9.77
N ASN A 575 -23.88 -35.17 -8.90
CA ASN A 575 -23.57 -36.60 -8.74
C ASN A 575 -24.47 -37.56 -9.54
N GLU A 576 -25.50 -37.08 -10.23
CA GLU A 576 -26.40 -37.95 -10.98
C GLU A 576 -25.78 -38.44 -12.31
N LYS A 577 -25.36 -39.71 -12.34
CA LYS A 577 -24.92 -40.39 -13.57
C LYS A 577 -26.02 -40.45 -14.65
N HIS A 578 -27.31 -40.32 -14.30
CA HIS A 578 -28.45 -40.34 -15.24
C HIS A 578 -28.67 -38.99 -15.97
N MET A 579 -27.64 -38.56 -16.70
CA MET A 579 -27.60 -37.26 -17.36
C MET A 579 -28.31 -37.16 -18.73
N GLN A 580 -29.13 -38.15 -19.13
CA GLN A 580 -29.52 -38.35 -20.54
C GLN A 580 -30.85 -37.71 -20.99
N ASN A 581 -31.85 -37.52 -20.12
CA ASN A 581 -33.22 -37.12 -20.51
C ASN A 581 -33.63 -35.68 -20.09
N ILE A 582 -32.79 -34.68 -20.38
CA ILE A 582 -33.19 -33.26 -20.22
C ILE A 582 -33.46 -32.65 -21.59
N SER A 583 -34.76 -32.50 -21.90
CA SER A 583 -35.29 -31.82 -23.09
C SER A 583 -35.26 -30.29 -22.94
N SER A 584 -35.70 -29.57 -23.98
CA SER A 584 -35.95 -28.13 -23.91
C SER A 584 -37.02 -27.83 -22.86
N LYS A 585 -36.69 -27.02 -21.86
CA LYS A 585 -37.66 -26.58 -20.84
C LYS A 585 -38.20 -25.20 -21.20
N GLN A 586 -39.49 -25.00 -20.96
CA GLN A 586 -40.12 -23.70 -21.04
C GLN A 586 -39.95 -22.96 -19.71
N CYS A 587 -39.51 -21.70 -19.74
CA CYS A 587 -39.37 -20.90 -18.53
C CYS A 587 -40.76 -20.59 -17.95
N HIS A 588 -41.04 -21.06 -16.73
CA HIS A 588 -42.35 -20.85 -16.08
C HIS A 588 -42.71 -19.36 -15.89
N ASN A 589 -41.72 -18.47 -15.78
CA ASN A 589 -41.93 -17.03 -15.53
C ASN A 589 -42.09 -16.18 -16.81
N CYS A 590 -41.54 -16.59 -17.96
CA CYS A 590 -41.56 -15.76 -19.18
C CYS A 590 -41.85 -16.54 -20.47
N THR A 591 -42.30 -17.79 -20.33
CA THR A 591 -42.66 -18.73 -21.41
C THR A 591 -41.60 -19.02 -22.48
N GLU A 592 -40.41 -18.44 -22.37
CA GLU A 592 -39.28 -18.64 -23.29
C GLU A 592 -38.80 -20.10 -23.28
N LYS A 593 -38.63 -20.68 -24.48
CA LYS A 593 -38.12 -22.05 -24.64
C LYS A 593 -36.59 -22.05 -24.58
N ILE A 594 -36.03 -22.85 -23.68
CA ILE A 594 -34.58 -22.92 -23.46
C ILE A 594 -34.07 -24.35 -23.62
N ASP A 595 -33.12 -24.51 -24.53
CA ASP A 595 -32.42 -25.77 -24.79
C ASP A 595 -31.33 -26.00 -23.72
N LEU A 596 -31.73 -26.66 -22.63
CA LEU A 596 -30.84 -27.07 -21.56
C LEU A 596 -29.78 -28.09 -22.03
N LYS A 597 -30.06 -28.90 -23.07
CA LYS A 597 -29.10 -29.85 -23.64
C LYS A 597 -27.95 -29.12 -24.35
N LYS A 598 -28.26 -28.06 -25.11
CA LYS A 598 -27.26 -27.17 -25.72
C LYS A 598 -26.44 -26.44 -24.67
N ILE A 599 -27.09 -25.82 -23.67
CA ILE A 599 -26.38 -25.13 -22.58
C ILE A 599 -25.43 -26.08 -21.83
N LYS A 600 -25.89 -27.29 -21.51
CA LYS A 600 -25.09 -28.34 -20.86
C LYS A 600 -23.88 -28.77 -21.69
N ASN A 601 -24.04 -28.93 -23.00
CA ASN A 601 -22.92 -29.27 -23.90
C ASN A 601 -21.92 -28.11 -24.03
N GLN A 602 -22.39 -26.86 -24.04
CA GLN A 602 -21.52 -25.68 -24.00
C GLN A 602 -20.78 -25.56 -22.66
N PHE A 603 -21.47 -25.82 -21.54
CA PHE A 603 -20.87 -25.82 -20.21
C PHE A 603 -19.71 -26.82 -20.10
N ARG A 604 -19.88 -28.07 -20.53
CA ARG A 604 -18.80 -29.09 -20.54
C ARG A 604 -17.55 -28.59 -21.29
N LYS A 605 -17.72 -28.10 -22.52
CA LYS A 605 -16.62 -27.52 -23.31
C LYS A 605 -15.96 -26.30 -22.65
N SER A 606 -16.76 -25.51 -21.91
CA SER A 606 -16.26 -24.35 -21.17
C SER A 606 -15.46 -24.77 -19.93
N VAL A 607 -15.89 -25.83 -19.22
CA VAL A 607 -15.13 -26.43 -18.11
C VAL A 607 -13.80 -27.03 -18.60
N GLU A 608 -13.78 -27.71 -19.75
CA GLU A 608 -12.55 -28.20 -20.39
C GLU A 608 -11.55 -27.05 -20.64
N LYS A 609 -12.03 -25.89 -21.14
CA LYS A 609 -11.20 -24.68 -21.28
C LYS A 609 -10.66 -24.15 -19.96
N ARG A 610 -11.46 -24.17 -18.87
CA ARG A 610 -11.00 -23.78 -17.52
C ARG A 610 -9.93 -24.74 -16.99
N LEU A 611 -10.11 -26.05 -17.15
CA LEU A 611 -9.13 -27.05 -16.70
C LEU A 611 -7.80 -26.91 -17.46
N ASN A 612 -7.85 -26.64 -18.77
CA ASN A 612 -6.65 -26.30 -19.56
C ASN A 612 -5.98 -25.00 -19.05
N ALA A 613 -6.76 -23.98 -18.70
CA ALA A 613 -6.23 -22.74 -18.12
C ALA A 613 -5.55 -22.99 -16.76
N ILE A 614 -6.13 -23.86 -15.92
CA ILE A 614 -5.52 -24.25 -14.64
C ILE A 614 -4.20 -24.99 -14.86
N SER A 615 -4.12 -25.91 -15.83
CA SER A 615 -2.84 -26.55 -16.20
C SER A 615 -1.77 -25.50 -16.51
N LYS A 616 -2.11 -24.51 -17.33
CA LYS A 616 -1.20 -23.38 -17.65
C LYS A 616 -0.77 -22.61 -16.41
N MET A 617 -1.63 -22.42 -15.41
CA MET A 617 -1.25 -21.77 -14.14
C MET A 617 -0.24 -22.61 -13.34
N TYR A 618 -0.41 -23.94 -13.27
CA TYR A 618 0.57 -24.86 -12.68
C TYR A 618 1.93 -24.78 -13.40
N ASP A 619 1.90 -24.62 -14.73
CA ASP A 619 3.08 -24.41 -15.57
C ASP A 619 3.66 -22.98 -15.51
N GLY A 620 3.06 -22.07 -14.71
CA GLY A 620 3.50 -20.68 -14.55
C GLY A 620 3.01 -19.69 -15.63
N HIS A 621 2.20 -20.12 -16.59
CA HIS A 621 1.73 -19.35 -17.75
C HIS A 621 0.40 -18.60 -17.48
N TYR A 622 0.32 -17.83 -16.39
CA TYR A 622 -0.90 -17.12 -15.95
C TYR A 622 -1.48 -16.16 -16.99
N GLU A 623 -0.64 -15.45 -17.75
CA GLU A 623 -1.06 -14.56 -18.84
C GLU A 623 -1.83 -15.32 -19.94
N GLN A 624 -1.46 -16.57 -20.21
CA GLN A 624 -2.13 -17.43 -21.18
C GLN A 624 -3.38 -18.12 -20.61
N ALA A 625 -3.47 -18.26 -19.28
CA ALA A 625 -4.60 -18.86 -18.59
C ALA A 625 -5.77 -17.86 -18.46
N LEU A 626 -5.49 -16.61 -18.08
CA LEU A 626 -6.50 -15.62 -17.75
C LEU A 626 -7.58 -15.43 -18.84
N PRO A 627 -7.28 -15.31 -20.15
CA PRO A 627 -8.31 -15.14 -21.18
C PRO A 627 -9.33 -16.29 -21.22
N GLN A 628 -8.89 -17.53 -20.98
CA GLN A 628 -9.76 -18.70 -20.92
C GLN A 628 -10.65 -18.70 -19.67
N LEU A 629 -10.11 -18.23 -18.53
CA LEU A 629 -10.89 -18.05 -17.30
C LEU A 629 -11.94 -16.95 -17.45
N LEU A 630 -11.60 -15.84 -18.11
CA LEU A 630 -12.51 -14.73 -18.40
C LEU A 630 -13.61 -15.11 -19.41
N GLU A 631 -13.30 -15.93 -20.42
CA GLU A 631 -14.32 -16.50 -21.31
C GLU A 631 -15.29 -17.40 -20.51
N HIS A 632 -14.76 -18.23 -19.62
CA HIS A 632 -15.52 -19.19 -18.84
C HIS A 632 -16.43 -18.53 -17.79
N ILE A 633 -15.93 -17.55 -17.01
CA ILE A 633 -16.76 -16.82 -16.04
C ILE A 633 -17.91 -16.09 -16.75
N GLN A 634 -17.64 -15.49 -17.92
CA GLN A 634 -18.67 -14.83 -18.71
C GLN A 634 -19.71 -15.82 -19.28
N PHE A 635 -19.34 -17.07 -19.53
CA PHE A 635 -20.29 -18.13 -19.89
C PHE A 635 -21.14 -18.54 -18.67
N ILE A 636 -20.50 -18.82 -17.53
CA ILE A 636 -21.20 -19.26 -16.31
C ILE A 636 -22.21 -18.20 -15.87
N GLU A 637 -21.82 -16.92 -15.81
CA GLU A 637 -22.67 -15.82 -15.35
C GLU A 637 -23.87 -15.54 -16.25
N LYS A 638 -23.86 -16.01 -17.50
CA LYS A 638 -25.05 -15.97 -18.38
C LYS A 638 -25.99 -17.15 -18.12
N CYS A 639 -25.46 -18.29 -17.67
CA CYS A 639 -26.18 -19.56 -17.62
C CYS A 639 -26.63 -19.99 -16.22
N LEU A 640 -25.90 -19.62 -15.16
CA LEU A 640 -26.16 -20.05 -13.77
C LEU A 640 -26.63 -18.90 -12.86
N VAL A 641 -27.28 -19.30 -11.76
CA VAL A 641 -27.66 -18.43 -10.62
C VAL A 641 -26.56 -18.46 -9.56
N ALA A 642 -26.39 -17.37 -8.81
CA ALA A 642 -25.50 -17.32 -7.64
C ALA A 642 -26.26 -17.75 -6.36
N PRO A 643 -25.59 -18.39 -5.38
CA PRO A 643 -24.20 -18.81 -5.40
C PRO A 643 -24.06 -20.15 -6.15
N ASN A 644 -22.92 -20.36 -6.83
CA ASN A 644 -22.60 -21.67 -7.40
C ASN A 644 -21.08 -21.91 -7.37
N ILE A 645 -20.70 -23.17 -7.12
CA ILE A 645 -19.32 -23.57 -6.87
C ILE A 645 -18.38 -23.33 -8.06
N GLU A 646 -18.89 -23.39 -9.29
CA GLU A 646 -18.08 -23.21 -10.49
C GLU A 646 -17.69 -21.74 -10.72
N THR A 647 -18.61 -20.80 -10.44
CA THR A 647 -18.31 -19.36 -10.42
C THR A 647 -17.21 -19.05 -9.41
N ILE A 648 -17.33 -19.59 -8.20
CA ILE A 648 -16.36 -19.39 -7.10
C ILE A 648 -14.99 -19.94 -7.48
N LYS A 649 -14.91 -21.20 -7.94
CA LYS A 649 -13.64 -21.82 -8.40
C LYS A 649 -12.97 -20.99 -9.50
N THR A 650 -13.76 -20.51 -10.46
CA THR A 650 -13.24 -19.69 -11.57
C THR A 650 -12.75 -18.32 -11.09
N GLN A 651 -13.48 -17.65 -10.21
CA GLN A 651 -13.07 -16.38 -9.61
C GLN A 651 -11.77 -16.53 -8.82
N GLN A 652 -11.60 -17.61 -8.04
CA GLN A 652 -10.34 -17.87 -7.34
C GLN A 652 -9.16 -18.07 -8.31
N CYS A 653 -9.34 -18.80 -9.42
CA CYS A 653 -8.29 -18.90 -10.45
C CYS A 653 -7.94 -17.55 -11.09
N ILE A 654 -8.94 -16.68 -11.31
CA ILE A 654 -8.73 -15.32 -11.85
C ILE A 654 -7.94 -14.46 -10.84
N ILE A 655 -8.30 -14.49 -9.56
CA ILE A 655 -7.59 -13.81 -8.47
C ILE A 655 -6.13 -14.28 -8.42
N GLN A 656 -5.88 -15.57 -8.56
CA GLN A 656 -4.52 -16.14 -8.57
C GLN A 656 -3.68 -15.64 -9.76
N CYS A 657 -4.26 -15.47 -10.96
CA CYS A 657 -3.58 -14.82 -12.08
C CYS A 657 -3.20 -13.36 -11.75
N TYR A 658 -4.14 -12.59 -11.18
CA TYR A 658 -3.88 -11.21 -10.81
C TYR A 658 -2.90 -11.05 -9.63
N ASN A 659 -2.87 -12.01 -8.69
CA ASN A 659 -1.89 -12.03 -7.60
C ASN A 659 -0.47 -12.23 -8.15
N GLN A 660 -0.30 -13.11 -9.14
CA GLN A 660 0.95 -13.26 -9.87
C GLN A 660 1.34 -11.98 -10.62
N PHE A 661 0.37 -11.30 -11.25
CA PHE A 661 0.65 -10.03 -11.93
C PHE A 661 1.05 -8.93 -10.94
N GLY A 662 0.34 -8.73 -9.83
CA GLY A 662 0.68 -7.70 -8.83
C GLY A 662 2.01 -7.94 -8.09
N CYS A 663 2.68 -9.06 -8.34
CA CYS A 663 3.69 -9.56 -7.43
C CYS A 663 4.93 -8.66 -7.30
N THR A 664 5.21 -8.25 -6.06
CA THR A 664 6.42 -7.55 -5.63
C THR A 664 7.61 -8.48 -5.38
N SER A 665 7.37 -9.80 -5.34
CA SER A 665 8.37 -10.86 -5.30
C SER A 665 8.52 -11.55 -6.68
N GLN A 666 9.75 -11.89 -7.06
CA GLN A 666 10.16 -12.60 -8.29
C GLN A 666 11.54 -13.22 -8.02
#